data_AF-T1G963-F1
#
_entry.id   AF-T1G963-F1
#
_cell.length_a   1.000
_cell.length_b   1.000
_cell.length_c   1.000
_cell.angle_alpha   90.00
_cell.angle_beta   90.00
_cell.angle_gamma   90.00
#
_symmetry.space_group_name_H-M   'P 1'
#
loop_
_entity.id
_entity.type
_entity.pdbx_description
1 polymer ?
#
loop_
_entity_poly.entity_id
_entity_poly.type
_entity_poly.pdbx_seq_one_letter_code
_entity_poly.pdbx_strand_id
1 'polypeptide(L)'
;MDLIEQCYLITPRKATKSEVLLQHTEQYYNIVERSASMNEEQLKILSTKYDSLYFHPNSFECASLSAGCSIEAVTHVLSNKVDSALAIIRPPGHHAMPNEGCGYCYFNNVAIATAHAFLNFDLHKVMIVDWDVHHGQGVQDMFYDDSRVLYFSMHRYEHGSFWPNLRRSDYDFVGELGAEGFNINVPLNKVNLKDSDYISIFQQVLMPVAYELQPELIIVSCGFDAAIGDPEGRNEVSPQCFAHLTHMLKGVCNGKICLILEGGYCMKSLAQSLVMTLRSLLDYPCPPLRPLTPLLGVQLFDTMRPPDEYDFFGYEVWEEEQKDAVDAVVDDVIQSADFYNPPNRTCIGYDDSMLLHEITSGHSHFIIVFAVVQSISSSSSSSSSLSSSYLPPPSSSSTSSCSGKYMEKLAYLCSMDFEKLDKLNSSFEFSLRSVYLNQHTYDCALTAVGCLLNVVDDVATGSSRNGFAIIRPPGHHAERDQYNGFCFFNSIAIAARYVKQKYNLKRILILDWDIHHGNGTQNSFYEDDSVLFISIHRRDDGRFYPNGLDNMAERVGESAGEGFNINIPWSKGKQGDAEYMAAFHQVVMPVAYEFSPELVLVSAGYDAAFGDPLGGCCVSSEGFAQMTHMLTSLASGRLVLVLEGGYNINSLSQGVCASVAVMLGTPPTQLELDHIHQRFVSVEDIKKVICIHKRYWKSLAYDVDLPCKISTLEWIINQRKKWEESRYKRDDVTGDDVVVNYDDKNMYLDKSNLMNINEDKVIGGDGGDDDNKRNTITDHNGNNNNSNTNDEDDEEEEEEGDDEEASAKEEAAATNKEDDDVDRIISRLVTDGNLELFAVQPLDWCPHLDLIKDNTTQFPARQLNTKSPCTLCEDETENWLCLTCLQVYCSRFVNGHMLEHFHASNHPLALSYADLSVWCYPCDSYVDNEIIRPVKASAYFDKFHYNMPNM
;
A
#
# COMPACT_ATOMS: atom_id res chain seq x y z
N MET A 1 -2.95 -24.38 20.15
CA MET A 1 -3.01 -24.01 18.73
C MET A 1 -1.67 -24.32 18.16
N ASP A 2 -1.64 -25.20 17.19
CA ASP A 2 -0.40 -25.85 16.76
C ASP A 2 0.17 -25.05 15.58
N LEU A 3 0.49 -23.77 15.85
CA LEU A 3 0.94 -22.80 14.83
C LEU A 3 2.25 -23.25 14.17
N ILE A 4 3.15 -23.87 14.93
CA ILE A 4 4.41 -24.41 14.44
C ILE A 4 4.18 -25.52 13.40
N GLU A 5 3.12 -26.32 13.54
CA GLU A 5 2.80 -27.41 12.60
C GLU A 5 2.26 -26.89 11.25
N GLN A 6 1.83 -25.62 11.20
CA GLN A 6 1.42 -24.93 9.97
C GLN A 6 2.59 -24.22 9.27
N CYS A 7 3.77 -24.16 9.91
CA CYS A 7 4.93 -23.45 9.38
C CYS A 7 5.87 -24.37 8.59
N TYR A 8 6.44 -23.87 7.50
CA TYR A 8 7.59 -24.51 6.87
C TYR A 8 8.84 -24.28 7.74
N LEU A 9 9.40 -25.35 8.30
CA LEU A 9 10.58 -25.27 9.18
C LEU A 9 11.87 -25.16 8.36
N ILE A 10 12.41 -23.94 8.29
CA ILE A 10 13.73 -23.65 7.71
C ILE A 10 14.82 -24.22 8.64
N THR A 11 15.78 -24.96 8.08
CA THR A 11 16.90 -25.52 8.86
C THR A 11 17.98 -24.45 9.05
N PRO A 12 18.33 -24.06 10.30
CA PRO A 12 19.35 -23.05 10.53
C PRO A 12 20.75 -23.59 10.21
N ARG A 13 21.62 -22.70 9.72
CA ARG A 13 23.05 -22.96 9.54
C ARG A 13 23.88 -21.87 10.22
N LYS A 14 25.20 -22.07 10.27
CA LYS A 14 26.14 -20.99 10.63
C LYS A 14 26.35 -20.08 9.42
N ALA A 15 26.39 -18.78 9.65
CA ALA A 15 26.98 -17.83 8.72
C ALA A 15 28.46 -18.18 8.52
N THR A 16 28.92 -18.13 7.27
CA THR A 16 30.32 -18.25 6.91
C THR A 16 31.07 -16.98 7.29
N LYS A 17 32.41 -17.06 7.43
CA LYS A 17 33.24 -15.87 7.64
C LYS A 17 32.98 -14.82 6.57
N SER A 18 32.94 -15.20 5.29
CA SER A 18 32.63 -14.31 4.17
C SER A 18 31.30 -13.57 4.29
N GLU A 19 30.25 -14.21 4.80
CA GLU A 19 28.95 -13.54 5.00
C GLU A 19 28.98 -12.56 6.17
N VAL A 20 29.66 -12.89 7.28
CA VAL A 20 29.82 -11.96 8.41
C VAL A 20 30.68 -10.76 8.00
N LEU A 21 31.70 -10.97 7.16
CA LEU A 21 32.57 -9.92 6.63
C LEU A 21 31.89 -8.95 5.63
N LEU A 22 30.62 -9.19 5.25
CA LEU A 22 29.84 -8.21 4.48
C LEU A 22 29.54 -6.94 5.28
N GLN A 23 29.48 -7.05 6.62
CA GLN A 23 29.15 -5.94 7.52
C GLN A 23 30.15 -5.75 8.68
N HIS A 24 30.93 -6.79 9.00
CA HIS A 24 31.89 -6.74 10.12
C HIS A 24 33.33 -6.79 9.63
N THR A 25 34.20 -6.05 10.30
CA THR A 25 35.65 -6.08 10.06
C THR A 25 36.24 -7.45 10.42
N GLU A 26 37.24 -7.89 9.66
CA GLU A 26 37.94 -9.13 9.96
C GLU A 26 38.63 -9.11 11.34
N GLN A 27 39.10 -7.95 11.77
CA GLN A 27 39.65 -7.77 13.11
C GLN A 27 38.62 -8.12 14.20
N TYR A 28 37.39 -7.62 14.08
CA TYR A 28 36.33 -7.88 15.05
C TYR A 28 35.83 -9.33 14.99
N TYR A 29 35.58 -9.87 13.79
CA TYR A 29 35.25 -11.29 13.61
C TYR A 29 36.25 -12.21 14.33
N ASN A 30 37.55 -11.96 14.14
CA ASN A 30 38.62 -12.75 14.76
C ASN A 30 38.65 -12.60 16.30
N ILE A 31 38.12 -11.52 16.89
CA ILE A 31 37.99 -11.37 18.35
C ILE A 31 36.85 -12.25 18.86
N VAL A 32 35.68 -12.21 18.21
CA VAL A 32 34.52 -13.05 18.58
C VAL A 32 34.87 -14.54 18.40
N GLU A 33 35.46 -14.93 17.28
CA GLU A 33 35.91 -16.31 17.01
C GLU A 33 36.86 -16.83 18.11
N ARG A 34 37.84 -16.01 18.52
CA ARG A 34 38.78 -16.39 19.58
C ARG A 34 38.13 -16.55 20.95
N SER A 35 36.98 -15.90 21.22
CA SER A 35 36.28 -16.03 22.51
C SER A 35 35.90 -17.49 22.79
N ALA A 36 35.64 -18.31 21.77
CA ALA A 36 35.32 -19.72 21.94
C ALA A 36 36.46 -20.56 22.57
N SER A 37 37.69 -20.05 22.55
CA SER A 37 38.87 -20.68 23.16
C SER A 37 39.27 -20.10 24.53
N MET A 38 38.57 -19.08 25.01
CA MET A 38 38.90 -18.36 26.24
C MET A 38 38.26 -19.00 27.48
N ASN A 39 38.95 -18.89 28.62
CA ASN A 39 38.38 -19.25 29.93
C ASN A 39 37.50 -18.13 30.50
N GLU A 40 36.74 -18.43 31.56
CA GLU A 40 35.78 -17.51 32.19
C GLU A 40 36.39 -16.15 32.57
N GLU A 41 37.62 -16.11 33.08
CA GLU A 41 38.29 -14.85 33.48
C GLU A 41 38.68 -14.01 32.26
N GLN A 42 39.21 -14.66 31.22
CA GLN A 42 39.50 -14.01 29.94
C GLN A 42 38.22 -13.47 29.27
N LEU A 43 37.10 -14.19 29.38
CA LEU A 43 35.80 -13.77 28.85
C LEU A 43 35.22 -12.59 29.62
N LYS A 44 35.37 -12.53 30.94
CA LYS A 44 35.00 -11.35 31.75
C LYS A 44 35.81 -10.12 31.33
N ILE A 45 37.14 -10.26 31.21
CA ILE A 45 38.04 -9.19 30.76
C ILE A 45 37.75 -8.75 29.31
N LEU A 46 37.29 -9.67 28.45
CA LEU A 46 36.82 -9.34 27.10
C LEU A 46 35.49 -8.57 27.15
N SER A 47 34.55 -9.00 27.98
CA SER A 47 33.23 -8.38 28.15
C SER A 47 33.35 -6.92 28.60
N THR A 48 34.24 -6.61 29.54
CA THR A 48 34.46 -5.23 30.05
C THR A 48 34.99 -4.22 29.01
N LYS A 49 35.19 -4.61 27.75
CA LYS A 49 35.63 -3.72 26.66
C LYS A 49 34.49 -3.19 25.80
N TYR A 50 33.28 -3.69 25.99
CA TYR A 50 32.12 -3.42 25.15
C TYR A 50 30.96 -2.93 26.03
N ASP A 51 30.12 -2.06 25.50
CA ASP A 51 28.92 -1.64 26.21
C ASP A 51 27.87 -2.76 26.24
N SER A 52 27.42 -3.10 27.44
CA SER A 52 26.28 -4.00 27.69
C SER A 52 26.38 -5.34 26.96
N LEU A 53 27.59 -5.88 26.82
CA LEU A 53 27.87 -7.15 26.16
C LEU A 53 28.65 -8.10 27.09
N TYR A 54 28.17 -9.33 27.24
CA TYR A 54 28.89 -10.41 27.91
C TYR A 54 29.46 -11.39 26.86
N PHE A 55 30.42 -12.23 27.24
CA PHE A 55 30.88 -13.36 26.40
C PHE A 55 30.81 -14.70 27.16
N HIS A 56 30.50 -15.75 26.41
CA HIS A 56 30.48 -17.16 26.81
C HIS A 56 31.28 -17.99 25.78
N PRO A 57 31.83 -19.18 26.09
CA PRO A 57 32.54 -19.99 25.10
C PRO A 57 31.71 -20.33 23.85
N ASN A 58 30.38 -20.38 23.97
CA ASN A 58 29.48 -20.63 22.83
C ASN A 58 29.00 -19.35 22.12
N SER A 59 29.41 -18.14 22.53
CA SER A 59 28.93 -16.88 21.95
C SER A 59 29.15 -16.81 20.44
N PHE A 60 30.35 -17.15 19.97
CA PHE A 60 30.66 -17.19 18.54
C PHE A 60 29.80 -18.20 17.77
N GLU A 61 29.56 -19.38 18.33
CA GLU A 61 28.72 -20.41 17.71
C GLU A 61 27.26 -19.95 17.61
N CYS A 62 26.71 -19.37 18.67
CA CYS A 62 25.33 -18.89 18.69
C CYS A 62 25.14 -17.66 17.80
N ALA A 63 26.09 -16.70 17.81
CA ALA A 63 26.07 -15.54 16.92
C ALA A 63 26.15 -15.95 15.44
N SER A 64 27.01 -16.92 15.12
CA SER A 64 27.10 -17.47 13.75
C SER A 64 25.80 -18.16 13.34
N LEU A 65 25.13 -18.88 14.25
CA LEU A 65 23.82 -19.50 13.99
C LEU A 65 22.69 -18.46 13.84
N SER A 66 22.72 -17.36 14.62
CA SER A 66 21.74 -16.26 14.51
C SER A 66 21.81 -15.57 13.16
N ALA A 67 23.01 -15.16 12.75
CA ALA A 67 23.22 -14.54 11.44
C ALA A 67 22.90 -15.50 10.30
N GLY A 68 23.29 -16.78 10.41
CA GLY A 68 23.00 -17.79 9.39
C GLY A 68 21.50 -18.15 9.27
N CYS A 69 20.77 -18.18 10.38
CA CYS A 69 19.30 -18.34 10.38
C CYS A 69 18.60 -17.14 9.70
N SER A 70 19.11 -15.93 9.95
CA SER A 70 18.62 -14.69 9.35
C SER A 70 18.82 -14.66 7.83
N ILE A 71 20.00 -15.09 7.36
CA ILE A 71 20.29 -15.28 5.94
C ILE A 71 19.35 -16.31 5.32
N GLU A 72 19.14 -17.46 5.97
CA GLU A 72 18.24 -18.51 5.44
C GLU A 72 16.79 -18.05 5.36
N ALA A 73 16.30 -17.26 6.32
CA ALA A 73 14.95 -16.67 6.29
C ALA A 73 14.76 -15.79 5.04
N VAL A 74 15.65 -14.82 4.84
CA VAL A 74 15.63 -13.92 3.67
C VAL A 74 15.80 -14.70 2.37
N THR A 75 16.72 -15.67 2.33
CA THR A 75 16.93 -16.55 1.16
C THR A 75 15.66 -17.30 0.77
N HIS A 76 14.89 -17.81 1.74
CA HIS A 76 13.67 -18.57 1.45
C HIS A 76 12.52 -17.67 0.94
N VAL A 77 12.38 -16.45 1.48
CA VAL A 77 11.40 -15.47 0.99
C VAL A 77 11.75 -14.98 -0.41
N LEU A 78 12.98 -14.55 -0.66
CA LEU A 78 13.42 -14.06 -1.97
C LEU A 78 13.45 -15.16 -3.05
N SER A 79 13.64 -16.42 -2.67
CA SER A 79 13.49 -17.58 -3.57
C SER A 79 12.04 -18.00 -3.81
N ASN A 80 11.04 -17.26 -3.31
CA ASN A 80 9.61 -17.58 -3.34
C ASN A 80 9.30 -19.02 -2.84
N LYS A 81 10.02 -19.50 -1.81
CA LYS A 81 9.75 -20.80 -1.17
C LYS A 81 8.70 -20.69 -0.06
N VAL A 82 8.59 -19.50 0.53
CA VAL A 82 7.62 -19.09 1.54
C VAL A 82 7.32 -17.60 1.30
N ASP A 83 6.11 -17.13 1.58
CA ASP A 83 5.74 -15.72 1.38
C ASP A 83 6.41 -14.81 2.44
N SER A 84 6.60 -15.34 3.65
CA SER A 84 7.19 -14.63 4.78
C SER A 84 7.94 -15.58 5.72
N ALA A 85 8.80 -15.05 6.59
CA ALA A 85 9.58 -15.83 7.54
C ALA A 85 9.69 -15.15 8.92
N LEU A 86 9.82 -15.97 9.97
CA LEU A 86 10.09 -15.55 11.35
C LEU A 86 11.32 -16.32 11.88
N ALA A 87 12.41 -15.62 12.14
CA ALA A 87 13.64 -16.15 12.69
C ALA A 87 13.70 -15.94 14.21
N ILE A 88 13.33 -16.98 14.97
CA ILE A 88 13.40 -16.98 16.44
C ILE A 88 14.84 -17.31 16.85
N ILE A 89 15.67 -16.28 17.02
CA ILE A 89 17.13 -16.39 17.19
C ILE A 89 17.62 -15.73 18.47
N ARG A 90 18.80 -16.17 18.97
CA ARG A 90 19.60 -15.50 20.01
C ARG A 90 21.09 -15.85 19.78
N PRO A 91 22.02 -14.90 19.91
CA PRO A 91 21.86 -13.51 20.35
C PRO A 91 21.21 -12.56 19.31
N PRO A 92 20.69 -11.40 19.77
CA PRO A 92 20.23 -10.31 18.90
C PRO A 92 21.38 -9.72 18.07
N GLY A 93 21.06 -8.78 17.19
CA GLY A 93 21.96 -8.20 16.19
C GLY A 93 21.94 -6.67 16.03
N HIS A 94 20.80 -5.98 16.13
CA HIS A 94 20.67 -4.59 15.65
C HIS A 94 21.63 -3.54 16.28
N HIS A 95 22.16 -3.76 17.49
CA HIS A 95 23.17 -2.88 18.11
C HIS A 95 24.62 -3.14 17.65
N ALA A 96 24.90 -4.29 17.02
CA ALA A 96 26.28 -4.64 16.66
C ALA A 96 26.78 -3.75 15.50
N MET A 97 27.93 -3.11 15.71
CA MET A 97 28.57 -2.17 14.82
C MET A 97 29.69 -2.86 14.00
N PRO A 98 30.21 -2.28 12.91
CA PRO A 98 31.15 -2.97 12.02
C PRO A 98 32.45 -3.47 12.69
N ASN A 99 32.88 -2.87 13.79
CA ASN A 99 34.13 -3.18 14.48
C ASN A 99 33.95 -3.59 15.95
N GLU A 100 32.72 -3.62 16.47
CA GLU A 100 32.45 -3.96 17.87
C GLU A 100 31.02 -4.47 18.11
N GLY A 101 30.85 -5.24 19.19
CA GLY A 101 29.54 -5.68 19.65
C GLY A 101 29.05 -4.77 20.78
N CYS A 102 27.73 -4.66 20.93
CA CYS A 102 27.08 -3.74 21.84
C CYS A 102 25.70 -4.32 22.23
N GLY A 103 25.19 -4.05 23.43
CA GLY A 103 23.80 -4.35 23.81
C GLY A 103 23.38 -5.80 23.56
N TYR A 104 24.13 -6.77 24.09
CA TYR A 104 23.96 -8.21 23.84
C TYR A 104 24.15 -8.70 22.39
N CYS A 105 24.32 -7.80 21.41
CA CYS A 105 24.54 -8.11 20.01
C CYS A 105 26.02 -8.34 19.68
N TYR A 106 26.31 -9.43 18.96
CA TYR A 106 27.68 -9.76 18.53
C TYR A 106 27.86 -9.57 17.02
N PHE A 107 26.94 -10.08 16.20
CA PHE A 107 26.93 -9.86 14.77
C PHE A 107 25.57 -9.28 14.39
N ASN A 108 25.56 -8.33 13.47
CA ASN A 108 24.33 -7.63 13.08
C ASN A 108 23.51 -8.52 12.11
N ASN A 109 22.62 -9.32 12.71
CA ASN A 109 21.81 -10.33 12.02
C ASN A 109 21.05 -9.74 10.81
N VAL A 110 20.37 -8.62 11.02
CA VAL A 110 19.57 -7.92 10.00
C VAL A 110 20.44 -7.30 8.92
N ALA A 111 21.52 -6.60 9.28
CA ALA A 111 22.40 -5.99 8.28
C ALA A 111 23.17 -7.02 7.44
N ILE A 112 23.58 -8.14 8.04
CA ILE A 112 24.22 -9.27 7.32
C ILE A 112 23.22 -9.92 6.35
N ALA A 113 21.98 -10.15 6.78
CA ALA A 113 20.94 -10.71 5.91
C ALA A 113 20.59 -9.75 4.75
N THR A 114 20.56 -8.44 5.01
CA THR A 114 20.36 -7.38 4.00
C THR A 114 21.51 -7.35 2.99
N ALA A 115 22.76 -7.38 3.44
CA ALA A 115 23.93 -7.40 2.54
C ALA A 115 24.02 -8.71 1.74
N HIS A 116 23.63 -9.84 2.35
CA HIS A 116 23.49 -11.11 1.62
C HIS A 116 22.40 -11.02 0.55
N ALA A 117 21.29 -10.35 0.83
CA ALA A 117 20.20 -10.15 -0.13
C ALA A 117 20.72 -9.44 -1.39
N PHE A 118 21.30 -8.24 -1.26
CA PHE A 118 21.88 -7.50 -2.40
C PHE A 118 22.99 -8.24 -3.16
N LEU A 119 23.73 -9.13 -2.50
CA LEU A 119 24.82 -9.87 -3.14
C LEU A 119 24.34 -11.07 -3.97
N ASN A 120 23.20 -11.66 -3.62
CA ASN A 120 22.72 -12.94 -4.19
C ASN A 120 21.38 -12.83 -4.92
N PHE A 121 20.68 -11.71 -4.75
CA PHE A 121 19.40 -11.39 -5.38
C PHE A 121 19.49 -9.98 -5.95
N ASP A 122 18.97 -9.79 -7.16
CA ASP A 122 18.99 -8.51 -7.86
C ASP A 122 17.93 -7.59 -7.24
N LEU A 123 18.30 -6.94 -6.14
CA LEU A 123 17.45 -6.03 -5.37
C LEU A 123 17.98 -4.60 -5.48
N HIS A 124 17.07 -3.64 -5.58
CA HIS A 124 17.35 -2.22 -5.63
C HIS A 124 16.95 -1.51 -4.34
N LYS A 125 15.90 -1.98 -3.64
CA LYS A 125 15.37 -1.37 -2.41
C LYS A 125 14.96 -2.38 -1.35
N VAL A 126 15.51 -2.22 -0.14
CA VAL A 126 15.10 -2.94 1.08
C VAL A 126 14.61 -1.94 2.12
N MET A 127 13.57 -2.28 2.87
CA MET A 127 13.18 -1.52 4.07
C MET A 127 13.46 -2.33 5.32
N ILE A 128 14.17 -1.73 6.28
CA ILE A 128 14.37 -2.29 7.61
C ILE A 128 13.47 -1.53 8.59
N VAL A 129 12.60 -2.27 9.29
CA VAL A 129 11.72 -1.74 10.32
C VAL A 129 12.19 -2.24 11.68
N ASP A 130 12.64 -1.33 12.52
CA ASP A 130 13.04 -1.62 13.89
C ASP A 130 11.94 -1.14 14.84
N TRP A 131 11.22 -2.10 15.43
CA TRP A 131 10.19 -1.84 16.44
C TRP A 131 10.65 -2.25 17.86
N ASP A 132 11.89 -2.70 18.00
CA ASP A 132 12.53 -2.92 19.30
C ASP A 132 12.53 -1.59 20.07
N VAL A 133 12.37 -1.67 21.40
CA VAL A 133 12.27 -0.45 22.20
C VAL A 133 13.61 0.30 22.30
N HIS A 134 14.71 -0.31 21.87
CA HIS A 134 16.03 0.31 21.79
C HIS A 134 16.38 0.70 20.35
N HIS A 135 17.11 1.80 20.19
CA HIS A 135 17.59 2.20 18.86
C HIS A 135 18.64 1.20 18.35
N GLY A 136 18.40 0.59 17.19
CA GLY A 136 19.36 -0.27 16.48
C GLY A 136 20.50 0.52 15.82
N GLN A 137 21.29 1.21 16.64
CA GLN A 137 22.36 2.13 16.21
C GLN A 137 23.41 1.48 15.29
N GLY A 138 23.58 0.16 15.36
CA GLY A 138 24.48 -0.59 14.50
C GLY A 138 23.90 -0.81 13.09
N VAL A 139 22.58 -0.97 12.96
CA VAL A 139 21.91 -0.99 11.65
C VAL A 139 21.96 0.40 11.02
N GLN A 140 21.65 1.46 11.79
CA GLN A 140 21.79 2.84 11.32
C GLN A 140 23.19 3.11 10.76
N ASP A 141 24.27 2.77 11.49
CA ASP A 141 25.65 3.02 11.03
C ASP A 141 26.04 2.22 9.77
N MET A 142 25.47 1.03 9.57
CA MET A 142 25.80 0.15 8.43
C MET A 142 25.16 0.59 7.12
N PHE A 143 24.15 1.46 7.17
CA PHE A 143 23.39 1.92 5.99
C PHE A 143 23.20 3.44 5.94
N TYR A 144 23.90 4.22 6.78
CA TYR A 144 23.70 5.66 6.90
C TYR A 144 23.98 6.44 5.60
N ASP A 145 24.80 5.87 4.72
CA ASP A 145 25.17 6.38 3.39
C ASP A 145 24.63 5.51 2.23
N ASP A 146 23.73 4.55 2.47
CA ASP A 146 23.20 3.63 1.45
C ASP A 146 21.72 3.86 1.12
N SER A 147 21.47 4.65 0.07
CA SER A 147 20.10 4.97 -0.41
C SER A 147 19.31 3.77 -0.98
N ARG A 148 19.86 2.54 -0.93
CA ARG A 148 19.13 1.30 -1.26
C ARG A 148 18.42 0.72 -0.04
N VAL A 149 18.74 1.19 1.17
CA VAL A 149 18.16 0.69 2.42
C VAL A 149 17.49 1.83 3.15
N LEU A 150 16.17 1.75 3.33
CA LEU A 150 15.49 2.64 4.26
C LEU A 150 15.47 1.99 5.65
N TYR A 151 16.16 2.59 6.62
CA TYR A 151 16.07 2.20 8.04
C TYR A 151 15.05 3.08 8.75
N PHE A 152 14.05 2.45 9.37
CA PHE A 152 13.10 3.10 10.26
C PHE A 152 13.25 2.50 11.66
N SER A 153 13.34 3.34 12.70
CA SER A 153 13.35 2.91 14.10
C SER A 153 12.40 3.73 14.96
N MET A 154 11.57 3.05 15.76
CA MET A 154 10.85 3.68 16.88
C MET A 154 11.36 3.10 18.19
N HIS A 155 11.85 3.94 19.09
CA HIS A 155 12.59 3.48 20.26
C HIS A 155 12.42 4.44 21.45
N ARG A 156 12.43 3.94 22.67
CA ARG A 156 12.54 4.76 23.88
C ARG A 156 13.82 5.59 23.81
N TYR A 157 13.69 6.88 24.05
CA TYR A 157 14.80 7.84 23.97
C TYR A 157 14.85 8.71 25.22
N GLU A 158 13.69 9.19 25.70
CA GLU A 158 13.57 10.10 26.86
C GLU A 158 14.59 11.25 26.78
N HIS A 159 14.63 11.89 25.61
CA HIS A 159 15.58 12.94 25.26
C HIS A 159 17.05 12.52 25.43
N GLY A 160 17.42 11.30 25.05
CA GLY A 160 18.76 10.75 25.16
C GLY A 160 19.17 10.30 26.56
N SER A 161 18.25 10.30 27.54
CA SER A 161 18.51 9.74 28.89
C SER A 161 18.35 8.21 28.94
N PHE A 162 17.65 7.60 27.98
CA PHE A 162 17.58 6.14 27.83
C PHE A 162 18.73 5.59 26.97
N TRP A 163 19.17 4.37 27.28
CA TRP A 163 20.25 3.67 26.57
C TRP A 163 19.86 3.40 25.09
N PRO A 164 20.76 3.58 24.10
CA PRO A 164 22.21 3.77 24.20
C PRO A 164 22.70 5.21 24.45
N ASN A 165 21.81 6.15 24.84
CA ASN A 165 22.17 7.53 25.18
C ASN A 165 22.82 8.33 24.03
N LEU A 166 22.52 7.97 22.78
CA LEU A 166 23.16 8.53 21.59
C LEU A 166 22.36 9.69 20.98
N ARG A 167 23.00 10.86 20.84
CA ARG A 167 22.41 12.00 20.11
C ARG A 167 22.01 11.65 18.67
N ARG A 168 22.67 10.68 18.05
CA ARG A 168 22.37 10.20 16.69
C ARG A 168 21.12 9.32 16.57
N SER A 169 20.47 8.97 17.68
CA SER A 169 19.16 8.30 17.71
C SER A 169 17.98 9.26 17.59
N ASP A 170 18.22 10.57 17.67
CA ASP A 170 17.16 11.59 17.55
C ASP A 170 16.64 11.69 16.09
N TYR A 171 15.48 12.34 15.93
CA TYR A 171 14.74 12.40 14.66
C TYR A 171 15.43 13.17 13.52
N ASP A 172 16.39 14.05 13.83
CA ASP A 172 17.08 14.89 12.85
C ASP A 172 18.29 14.22 12.18
N PHE A 173 18.60 12.97 12.56
CA PHE A 173 19.61 12.13 11.91
C PHE A 173 18.97 11.33 10.77
N VAL A 174 19.08 11.86 9.55
CA VAL A 174 18.29 11.42 8.38
C VAL A 174 19.08 10.70 7.29
N GLY A 175 20.34 10.34 7.52
CA GLY A 175 21.26 9.79 6.52
C GLY A 175 22.18 10.87 5.92
N GLU A 176 23.17 10.44 5.15
CA GLU A 176 24.18 11.31 4.53
C GLU A 176 24.64 10.83 3.15
N LEU A 177 25.54 11.58 2.50
CA LEU A 177 26.24 11.20 1.26
C LEU A 177 25.32 10.85 0.06
N GLY A 178 24.07 11.35 0.04
CA GLY A 178 23.07 11.03 -0.97
C GLY A 178 21.97 10.08 -0.50
N ALA A 179 22.08 9.52 0.71
CA ALA A 179 21.06 8.75 1.40
C ALA A 179 20.20 9.60 2.37
N GLU A 180 20.26 10.93 2.30
CA GLU A 180 19.35 11.79 3.07
C GLU A 180 17.87 11.44 2.82
N GLY A 181 17.14 11.14 3.89
CA GLY A 181 15.75 10.68 3.89
C GLY A 181 15.58 9.16 4.07
N PHE A 182 16.66 8.37 3.93
CA PHE A 182 16.63 6.90 4.08
C PHE A 182 16.90 6.43 5.51
N ASN A 183 17.18 7.33 6.46
CA ASN A 183 17.18 7.04 7.90
C ASN A 183 16.03 7.79 8.59
N ILE A 184 15.17 7.08 9.33
CA ILE A 184 14.01 7.67 10.01
C ILE A 184 13.97 7.19 11.47
N ASN A 185 14.30 8.10 12.37
CA ASN A 185 14.21 7.88 13.82
C ASN A 185 12.92 8.50 14.38
N VAL A 186 12.18 7.72 15.17
CA VAL A 186 11.02 8.16 15.95
C VAL A 186 11.33 8.01 17.45
N PRO A 187 12.04 8.98 18.05
CA PRO A 187 12.44 8.92 19.46
C PRO A 187 11.25 9.10 20.41
N LEU A 188 10.99 8.08 21.22
CA LEU A 188 9.88 8.02 22.17
C LEU A 188 10.33 8.63 23.51
N ASN A 189 9.93 9.89 23.73
CA ASN A 189 10.32 10.68 24.91
C ASN A 189 9.50 10.42 26.19
N LYS A 190 8.68 9.36 26.20
CA LYS A 190 7.87 8.93 27.34
C LYS A 190 7.74 7.41 27.37
N VAL A 191 7.62 6.86 28.57
CA VAL A 191 7.23 5.46 28.84
C VAL A 191 5.69 5.33 29.00
N ASN A 192 5.21 4.09 29.17
CA ASN A 192 3.80 3.71 29.24
C ASN A 192 3.00 3.99 27.94
N LEU A 193 3.68 4.04 26.79
CA LEU A 193 3.05 4.18 25.48
C LEU A 193 2.24 2.92 25.13
N LYS A 194 1.16 3.09 24.38
CA LYS A 194 0.12 2.08 24.18
C LYS A 194 -0.04 1.75 22.70
N ASP A 195 -0.89 0.77 22.42
CA ASP A 195 -1.32 0.40 21.06
C ASP A 195 -1.64 1.62 20.18
N SER A 196 -2.30 2.64 20.74
CA SER A 196 -2.68 3.86 20.02
C SER A 196 -1.50 4.64 19.47
N ASP A 197 -0.39 4.66 20.20
CA ASP A 197 0.78 5.45 19.85
C ASP A 197 1.56 4.75 18.73
N TYR A 198 1.75 3.43 18.85
CA TYR A 198 2.42 2.59 17.84
C TYR A 198 1.61 2.51 16.54
N ILE A 199 0.29 2.26 16.62
CA ILE A 199 -0.61 2.27 15.45
C ILE A 199 -0.59 3.63 14.75
N SER A 200 -0.53 4.73 15.49
CA SER A 200 -0.49 6.08 14.91
C SER A 200 0.83 6.38 14.22
N ILE A 201 1.97 6.00 14.81
CA ILE A 201 3.28 6.17 14.14
C ILE A 201 3.34 5.32 12.87
N PHE A 202 2.81 4.08 12.89
CA PHE A 202 2.73 3.26 11.69
C PHE A 202 1.86 3.92 10.60
N GLN A 203 0.63 4.32 10.92
CA GLN A 203 -0.29 4.89 9.93
C GLN A 203 0.15 6.26 9.41
N GLN A 204 0.73 7.11 10.26
CA GLN A 204 1.01 8.51 9.91
C GLN A 204 2.45 8.75 9.41
N VAL A 205 3.40 7.85 9.71
CA VAL A 205 4.81 7.98 9.33
C VAL A 205 5.29 6.80 8.48
N LEU A 206 5.30 5.58 9.04
CA LEU A 206 5.96 4.45 8.39
C LEU A 206 5.25 3.97 7.11
N MET A 207 3.93 3.75 7.17
CA MET A 207 3.20 3.20 6.01
C MET A 207 3.20 4.15 4.81
N PRO A 208 2.96 5.48 4.94
CA PRO A 208 3.11 6.43 3.84
C PRO A 208 4.50 6.36 3.19
N VAL A 209 5.56 6.27 4.00
CA VAL A 209 6.94 6.11 3.50
C VAL A 209 7.15 4.75 2.83
N ALA A 210 6.60 3.66 3.37
CA ALA A 210 6.73 2.33 2.78
C ALA A 210 6.07 2.22 1.39
N TYR A 211 4.89 2.83 1.22
CA TYR A 211 4.23 2.94 -0.09
C TYR A 211 4.95 3.92 -1.03
N GLU A 212 5.57 5.01 -0.55
CA GLU A 212 6.41 5.89 -1.41
C GLU A 212 7.71 5.20 -1.82
N LEU A 213 8.33 4.42 -0.93
CA LEU A 213 9.59 3.73 -1.15
C LEU A 213 9.47 2.60 -2.18
N GLN A 214 8.38 1.83 -2.13
CA GLN A 214 8.19 0.61 -2.93
C GLN A 214 9.36 -0.40 -2.76
N PRO A 215 9.63 -0.89 -1.53
CA PRO A 215 10.68 -1.87 -1.28
C PRO A 215 10.33 -3.24 -1.89
N GLU A 216 11.35 -4.04 -2.18
CA GLU A 216 11.20 -5.42 -2.72
C GLU A 216 11.27 -6.49 -1.62
N LEU A 217 11.75 -6.10 -0.44
CA LEU A 217 11.85 -6.90 0.77
C LEU A 217 11.69 -5.99 1.99
N ILE A 218 10.91 -6.43 2.98
CA ILE A 218 10.88 -5.83 4.32
C ILE A 218 11.57 -6.78 5.31
N ILE A 219 12.53 -6.27 6.07
CA ILE A 219 13.14 -6.98 7.19
C ILE A 219 12.75 -6.25 8.48
N VAL A 220 12.26 -6.98 9.48
CA VAL A 220 11.88 -6.40 10.78
C VAL A 220 12.88 -6.83 11.84
N SER A 221 13.56 -5.88 12.48
CA SER A 221 14.20 -6.06 13.79
C SER A 221 13.08 -6.15 14.82
N CYS A 222 12.61 -7.37 15.11
CA CYS A 222 11.37 -7.58 15.85
C CYS A 222 11.63 -7.82 17.34
N GLY A 223 12.05 -6.78 18.04
CA GLY A 223 12.07 -6.74 19.49
C GLY A 223 10.66 -6.76 20.09
N PHE A 224 10.49 -7.37 21.25
CA PHE A 224 9.19 -7.40 21.96
C PHE A 224 9.25 -6.80 23.37
N ASP A 225 10.25 -5.98 23.64
CA ASP A 225 10.43 -5.20 24.86
C ASP A 225 9.62 -3.89 24.89
N ALA A 226 9.06 -3.46 23.75
CA ALA A 226 7.96 -2.50 23.74
C ALA A 226 6.67 -3.07 24.39
N ALA A 227 6.55 -4.39 24.55
CA ALA A 227 5.34 -5.03 25.04
C ALA A 227 5.11 -4.81 26.54
N ILE A 228 3.84 -4.84 26.94
CA ILE A 228 3.41 -4.62 28.32
C ILE A 228 4.12 -5.54 29.31
N GLY A 229 4.64 -4.94 30.37
CA GLY A 229 5.35 -5.65 31.44
C GLY A 229 6.81 -5.99 31.16
N ASP A 230 7.38 -5.52 30.05
CA ASP A 230 8.82 -5.55 29.88
C ASP A 230 9.55 -4.57 30.83
N PRO A 231 10.61 -5.01 31.54
CA PRO A 231 11.32 -4.17 32.51
C PRO A 231 12.16 -3.05 31.87
N GLU A 232 12.64 -3.23 30.65
CA GLU A 232 13.52 -2.29 29.96
C GLU A 232 12.69 -1.26 29.17
N GLY A 233 11.75 -1.71 28.35
CA GLY A 233 10.95 -0.79 27.53
C GLY A 233 9.90 0.01 28.30
N ARG A 234 9.29 -0.59 29.33
CA ARG A 234 8.25 0.02 30.19
C ARG A 234 7.07 0.65 29.42
N ASN A 235 6.79 0.17 28.22
CA ASN A 235 5.60 0.53 27.49
C ASN A 235 4.45 -0.43 27.84
N GLU A 236 3.23 -0.07 27.46
CA GLU A 236 2.00 -0.83 27.68
C GLU A 236 1.43 -1.37 26.35
N VAL A 237 2.27 -1.60 25.34
CA VAL A 237 1.84 -2.17 24.05
C VAL A 237 1.35 -3.60 24.27
N SER A 238 0.13 -3.89 23.84
CA SER A 238 -0.42 -5.23 23.94
C SER A 238 0.24 -6.16 22.92
N PRO A 239 0.45 -7.46 23.25
CA PRO A 239 0.89 -8.45 22.27
C PRO A 239 0.03 -8.49 21.00
N GLN A 240 -1.26 -8.16 21.13
CA GLN A 240 -2.22 -8.02 20.05
C GLN A 240 -1.80 -6.96 19.02
N CYS A 241 -1.18 -5.84 19.45
CA CYS A 241 -0.73 -4.77 18.58
C CYS A 241 0.24 -5.27 17.48
N PHE A 242 1.20 -6.13 17.82
CA PHE A 242 2.18 -6.67 16.88
C PHE A 242 1.54 -7.47 15.73
N ALA A 243 0.36 -8.08 15.92
CA ALA A 243 -0.39 -8.70 14.83
C ALA A 243 -0.85 -7.65 13.78
N HIS A 244 -1.27 -6.46 14.22
CA HIS A 244 -1.64 -5.37 13.32
C HIS A 244 -0.41 -4.72 12.67
N LEU A 245 0.69 -4.51 13.42
CA LEU A 245 1.93 -3.98 12.85
C LEU A 245 2.45 -4.90 11.73
N THR A 246 2.46 -6.21 11.97
CA THR A 246 2.76 -7.23 10.95
C THR A 246 1.80 -7.17 9.77
N HIS A 247 0.48 -7.05 10.01
CA HIS A 247 -0.55 -6.99 8.97
C HIS A 247 -0.39 -5.77 8.06
N MET A 248 -0.07 -4.61 8.63
CA MET A 248 0.18 -3.38 7.86
C MET A 248 1.36 -3.59 6.91
N LEU A 249 2.48 -4.13 7.39
CA LEU A 249 3.68 -4.37 6.57
C LEU A 249 3.43 -5.42 5.46
N LYS A 250 2.56 -6.43 5.68
CA LYS A 250 2.12 -7.37 4.63
C LYS A 250 1.41 -6.70 3.43
N GLY A 251 0.97 -5.45 3.56
CA GLY A 251 0.37 -4.69 2.45
C GLY A 251 1.37 -4.20 1.40
N VAL A 252 2.67 -4.21 1.72
CA VAL A 252 3.75 -3.71 0.86
C VAL A 252 4.57 -4.91 0.34
N CYS A 253 5.33 -4.73 -0.73
CA CYS A 253 6.27 -5.72 -1.30
C CYS A 253 5.68 -7.13 -1.59
N ASN A 254 4.38 -7.20 -1.94
CA ASN A 254 3.62 -8.45 -2.11
C ASN A 254 3.68 -9.38 -0.87
N GLY A 255 3.86 -8.82 0.33
CA GLY A 255 3.94 -9.58 1.59
C GLY A 255 5.31 -10.18 1.91
N LYS A 256 6.36 -9.89 1.13
CA LYS A 256 7.74 -10.39 1.33
C LYS A 256 8.40 -9.82 2.59
N ILE A 257 8.07 -10.40 3.73
CA ILE A 257 8.52 -9.93 5.05
C ILE A 257 9.34 -10.99 5.80
N CYS A 258 10.46 -10.57 6.39
CA CYS A 258 11.32 -11.39 7.25
C CYS A 258 11.46 -10.75 8.62
N LEU A 259 10.94 -11.41 9.67
CA LEU A 259 10.98 -10.91 11.03
C LEU A 259 12.09 -11.64 11.79
N ILE A 260 13.01 -10.87 12.36
CA ILE A 260 14.24 -11.35 12.97
C ILE A 260 14.25 -10.92 14.42
N LEU A 261 14.21 -11.89 15.34
CA LEU A 261 14.04 -11.62 16.78
C LEU A 261 15.24 -10.86 17.36
N GLU A 262 14.95 -9.74 18.04
CA GLU A 262 15.89 -8.89 18.77
C GLU A 262 15.65 -8.99 20.29
N GLY A 263 15.19 -7.90 20.94
CA GLY A 263 14.89 -7.81 22.37
C GLY A 263 13.54 -8.40 22.80
N GLY A 264 13.19 -8.17 24.07
CA GLY A 264 12.03 -8.76 24.74
C GLY A 264 12.42 -9.63 25.94
N TYR A 265 12.23 -9.09 27.13
CA TYR A 265 12.75 -9.62 28.40
C TYR A 265 11.63 -10.07 29.36
N CYS A 266 10.41 -9.58 29.19
CA CYS A 266 9.22 -10.23 29.78
C CYS A 266 8.83 -11.49 28.98
N MET A 267 9.14 -12.68 29.51
CA MET A 267 8.92 -13.96 28.82
C MET A 267 7.46 -14.25 28.44
N LYS A 268 6.49 -13.80 29.26
CA LYS A 268 5.05 -13.94 28.97
C LYS A 268 4.67 -13.11 27.74
N SER A 269 5.04 -11.83 27.74
CA SER A 269 4.72 -10.87 26.67
C SER A 269 5.49 -11.17 25.39
N LEU A 270 6.77 -11.57 25.47
CA LEU A 270 7.56 -12.06 24.35
C LEU A 270 6.87 -13.25 23.66
N ALA A 271 6.52 -14.29 24.44
CA ALA A 271 5.89 -15.49 23.88
C ALA A 271 4.54 -15.20 23.22
N GLN A 272 3.71 -14.36 23.85
CA GLN A 272 2.42 -13.96 23.27
C GLN A 272 2.61 -13.09 22.02
N SER A 273 3.58 -12.16 22.00
CA SER A 273 3.80 -11.27 20.88
C SER A 273 4.36 -12.02 19.66
N LEU A 274 5.23 -13.01 19.88
CA LEU A 274 5.62 -13.98 18.85
C LEU A 274 4.42 -14.78 18.31
N VAL A 275 3.50 -15.23 19.18
CA VAL A 275 2.27 -15.92 18.76
C VAL A 275 1.35 -15.01 17.93
N MET A 276 1.19 -13.74 18.31
CA MET A 276 0.36 -12.77 17.59
C MET A 276 0.96 -12.39 16.24
N THR A 277 2.27 -12.18 16.20
CA THR A 277 3.07 -11.98 14.98
C THR A 277 2.92 -13.16 14.04
N LEU A 278 3.16 -14.39 14.51
CA LEU A 278 3.08 -15.60 13.70
C LEU A 278 1.65 -15.87 13.19
N ARG A 279 0.62 -15.53 13.97
CA ARG A 279 -0.78 -15.57 13.52
C ARG A 279 -1.03 -14.64 12.32
N SER A 280 -0.47 -13.43 12.34
CA SER A 280 -0.60 -12.47 11.25
C SER A 280 0.13 -12.93 9.98
N LEU A 281 1.33 -13.53 10.13
CA LEU A 281 2.04 -14.18 9.01
C LEU A 281 1.20 -15.32 8.40
N LEU A 282 0.66 -16.21 9.24
CA LEU A 282 -0.24 -17.31 8.87
C LEU A 282 -1.68 -16.88 8.53
N ASP A 283 -1.93 -15.59 8.29
CA ASP A 283 -3.20 -15.08 7.79
C ASP A 283 -4.44 -15.40 8.66
N TYR A 284 -4.24 -15.49 9.98
CA TYR A 284 -5.34 -15.41 10.95
C TYR A 284 -5.89 -13.97 11.01
N PRO A 285 -7.16 -13.77 11.45
CA PRO A 285 -7.68 -12.43 11.60
C PRO A 285 -6.92 -11.70 12.71
N CYS A 286 -6.68 -10.39 12.54
CA CYS A 286 -6.15 -9.56 13.61
C CYS A 286 -7.07 -9.64 14.85
N PRO A 287 -6.51 -9.76 16.06
CA PRO A 287 -7.30 -9.70 17.29
C PRO A 287 -7.95 -8.30 17.45
N PRO A 288 -9.00 -8.14 18.25
CA PRO A 288 -9.48 -6.81 18.62
C PRO A 288 -8.45 -6.11 19.53
N LEU A 289 -8.10 -4.86 19.23
CA LEU A 289 -7.35 -4.00 20.15
C LEU A 289 -8.23 -3.48 21.28
N ARG A 290 -7.60 -3.11 22.40
CA ARG A 290 -8.27 -2.35 23.47
C ARG A 290 -8.67 -0.96 22.91
N PRO A 291 -9.78 -0.34 23.37
CA PRO A 291 -10.22 0.95 22.84
C PRO A 291 -9.11 2.00 22.86
N LEU A 292 -8.70 2.44 21.66
CA LEU A 292 -7.53 3.29 21.48
C LEU A 292 -7.84 4.69 22.00
N THR A 293 -7.36 5.00 23.20
CA THR A 293 -7.39 6.36 23.75
C THR A 293 -5.96 6.89 23.77
N PRO A 294 -5.54 7.71 22.79
CA PRO A 294 -4.22 8.33 22.79
C PRO A 294 -3.97 9.07 24.11
N LEU A 295 -2.75 8.92 24.64
CA LEU A 295 -2.30 9.68 25.80
C LEU A 295 -2.25 11.16 25.43
N LEU A 296 -3.04 11.99 26.15
CA LEU A 296 -2.99 13.44 25.99
C LEU A 296 -1.56 13.92 26.31
N GLY A 297 -0.84 14.39 25.29
CA GLY A 297 0.54 14.86 25.42
C GLY A 297 1.60 13.92 24.86
N VAL A 298 1.27 12.90 24.06
CA VAL A 298 2.19 12.37 23.05
C VAL A 298 1.87 13.06 21.73
N GLN A 299 2.18 14.36 21.63
CA GLN A 299 2.26 14.98 20.32
C GLN A 299 3.52 14.46 19.64
N LEU A 300 3.46 14.12 18.35
CA LEU A 300 4.65 13.78 17.55
C LEU A 300 5.72 14.90 17.58
N PHE A 301 5.37 16.11 18.03
CA PHE A 301 6.28 17.22 18.26
C PHE A 301 6.91 17.26 19.67
N ASP A 302 6.29 16.65 20.68
CA ASP A 302 6.94 16.49 22.00
C ASP A 302 8.02 15.39 21.96
N THR A 303 7.86 14.41 21.07
CA THR A 303 8.93 13.49 20.65
C THR A 303 10.04 14.20 19.83
N MET A 304 9.72 15.29 19.12
CA MET A 304 10.69 16.07 18.32
C MET A 304 11.20 17.37 18.98
N ARG A 305 10.94 17.61 20.28
CA ARG A 305 11.43 18.80 21.00
C ARG A 305 12.62 18.44 21.91
N PRO A 306 13.76 19.16 21.80
CA PRO A 306 14.83 19.05 22.80
C PRO A 306 14.39 19.69 24.13
N PRO A 307 14.78 19.13 25.28
CA PRO A 307 14.54 19.73 26.59
C PRO A 307 15.57 20.83 26.91
N ASP A 308 15.27 21.68 27.89
CA ASP A 308 16.17 22.75 28.33
C ASP A 308 17.34 22.24 29.20
N GLU A 309 17.17 21.10 29.87
CA GLU A 309 18.20 20.43 30.70
C GLU A 309 18.11 18.90 30.51
N TYR A 310 19.26 18.20 30.58
CA TYR A 310 19.34 16.74 30.48
C TYR A 310 19.61 16.14 31.86
N ASP A 311 18.71 15.30 32.35
CA ASP A 311 18.89 14.55 33.60
C ASP A 311 19.35 13.13 33.26
N PHE A 312 20.52 12.74 33.76
CA PHE A 312 21.10 11.42 33.56
C PHE A 312 21.13 10.71 34.92
N PHE A 313 20.45 9.56 35.08
CA PHE A 313 20.86 8.40 35.90
C PHE A 313 19.71 7.40 36.16
N GLY A 314 19.98 6.11 35.93
CA GLY A 314 19.43 5.01 36.75
C GLY A 314 18.29 4.18 36.16
N TYR A 315 18.57 2.90 35.90
CA TYR A 315 17.53 1.87 35.77
C TYR A 315 16.92 1.56 37.16
N GLU A 316 15.65 1.88 37.37
CA GLU A 316 14.92 1.40 38.56
C GLU A 316 14.60 -0.09 38.42
N VAL A 317 15.16 -0.94 39.28
CA VAL A 317 14.79 -2.37 39.30
C VAL A 317 13.45 -2.53 40.03
N TRP A 318 12.44 -3.10 39.38
CA TRP A 318 11.16 -3.38 40.03
C TRP A 318 11.30 -4.32 41.24
N GLU A 319 10.68 -3.93 42.35
CA GLU A 319 10.52 -4.79 43.53
C GLU A 319 9.56 -5.95 43.24
N GLU A 320 9.59 -6.99 44.07
CA GLU A 320 8.87 -8.25 43.83
C GLU A 320 7.34 -8.04 43.80
N GLU A 321 6.80 -7.16 44.67
CA GLU A 321 5.37 -6.77 44.66
C GLU A 321 4.96 -6.01 43.38
N GLN A 322 5.88 -5.26 42.76
CA GLN A 322 5.62 -4.55 41.50
C GLN A 322 5.59 -5.55 40.32
N LYS A 323 6.47 -6.55 40.34
CA LYS A 323 6.49 -7.64 39.35
C LYS A 323 5.20 -8.44 39.39
N ASP A 324 4.73 -8.86 40.58
CA ASP A 324 3.46 -9.59 40.72
C ASP A 324 2.26 -8.79 40.19
N ALA A 325 2.23 -7.46 40.43
CA ALA A 325 1.18 -6.60 39.92
C ALA A 325 1.21 -6.46 38.39
N VAL A 326 2.40 -6.33 37.80
CA VAL A 326 2.61 -6.30 36.34
C VAL A 326 2.23 -7.63 35.71
N ASP A 327 2.67 -8.75 36.29
CA ASP A 327 2.39 -10.11 35.80
C ASP A 327 0.87 -10.39 35.76
N ALA A 328 0.12 -9.89 36.74
CA ALA A 328 -1.35 -9.99 36.76
C ALA A 328 -2.01 -9.18 35.62
N VAL A 329 -1.46 -8.01 35.26
CA VAL A 329 -1.94 -7.21 34.11
C VAL A 329 -1.57 -7.89 32.78
N VAL A 330 -0.36 -8.44 32.67
CA VAL A 330 0.07 -9.24 31.51
C VAL A 330 -0.84 -10.46 31.32
N ASP A 331 -1.15 -11.18 32.40
CA ASP A 331 -2.04 -12.34 32.36
C ASP A 331 -3.48 -11.96 31.95
N ASP A 332 -4.00 -10.80 32.37
CA ASP A 332 -5.29 -10.25 31.91
C ASP A 332 -5.26 -9.91 30.40
N VAL A 333 -4.21 -9.24 29.92
CA VAL A 333 -4.04 -8.91 28.49
C VAL A 333 -4.01 -10.18 27.64
N ILE A 334 -3.26 -11.20 28.08
CA ILE A 334 -3.14 -12.50 27.39
C ILE A 334 -4.46 -13.26 27.42
N GLN A 335 -5.17 -13.30 28.55
CA GLN A 335 -6.47 -13.97 28.69
C GLN A 335 -7.60 -13.26 27.92
N SER A 336 -7.49 -11.94 27.72
CA SER A 336 -8.45 -11.15 26.93
C SER A 336 -8.30 -11.31 25.41
N ALA A 337 -7.28 -12.03 24.94
CA ALA A 337 -7.04 -12.24 23.50
C ALA A 337 -8.13 -13.12 22.86
N ASP A 338 -8.90 -12.55 21.94
CA ASP A 338 -9.77 -13.34 21.07
C ASP A 338 -8.93 -14.03 19.99
N PHE A 339 -8.93 -15.35 20.03
CA PHE A 339 -8.21 -16.22 19.09
C PHE A 339 -9.11 -16.82 18.01
N TYR A 340 -10.41 -16.52 18.03
CA TYR A 340 -11.40 -17.12 17.14
C TYR A 340 -11.00 -16.99 15.67
N ASN A 341 -11.07 -18.09 14.94
CA ASN A 341 -10.91 -18.13 13.50
C ASN A 341 -12.16 -18.79 12.91
N PRO A 342 -12.96 -18.04 12.14
CA PRO A 342 -14.11 -18.56 11.40
C PRO A 342 -13.74 -19.79 10.54
N PRO A 343 -14.66 -20.77 10.40
CA PRO A 343 -14.40 -21.99 9.65
C PRO A 343 -14.32 -21.78 8.14
N ASN A 344 -15.01 -20.76 7.61
CA ASN A 344 -14.86 -20.30 6.23
C ASN A 344 -14.15 -18.94 6.23
N ARG A 345 -13.34 -18.65 5.20
CA ARG A 345 -12.66 -17.35 5.09
C ARG A 345 -13.61 -16.29 4.53
N THR A 346 -14.19 -16.57 3.37
CA THR A 346 -15.05 -15.65 2.62
C THR A 346 -16.35 -16.34 2.20
N CYS A 347 -17.49 -15.71 2.50
CA CYS A 347 -18.78 -16.05 1.89
C CYS A 347 -19.17 -15.05 0.81
N ILE A 348 -19.86 -15.52 -0.22
CA ILE A 348 -20.33 -14.67 -1.32
C ILE A 348 -21.82 -14.87 -1.52
N GLY A 349 -22.54 -13.76 -1.58
CA GLY A 349 -23.96 -13.70 -1.90
C GLY A 349 -24.18 -13.18 -3.32
N TYR A 350 -24.95 -13.93 -4.11
CA TYR A 350 -25.42 -13.55 -5.44
C TYR A 350 -26.73 -14.29 -5.79
N ASP A 351 -27.55 -13.72 -6.67
CA ASP A 351 -28.78 -14.33 -7.22
C ASP A 351 -29.08 -13.74 -8.62
N ASP A 352 -29.22 -14.61 -9.64
CA ASP A 352 -29.50 -14.20 -11.03
C ASP A 352 -30.80 -13.43 -11.22
N SER A 353 -31.79 -13.57 -10.32
CA SER A 353 -33.06 -12.83 -10.42
C SER A 353 -32.86 -11.31 -10.31
N MET A 354 -31.74 -10.85 -9.73
CA MET A 354 -31.36 -9.44 -9.73
C MET A 354 -31.06 -8.90 -11.14
N LEU A 355 -30.74 -9.74 -12.12
CA LEU A 355 -30.52 -9.32 -13.51
C LEU A 355 -31.82 -8.87 -14.21
N LEU A 356 -32.99 -9.28 -13.71
CA LEU A 356 -34.30 -8.92 -14.30
C LEU A 356 -34.61 -7.42 -14.23
N HIS A 357 -33.88 -6.63 -13.44
CA HIS A 357 -33.93 -5.17 -13.44
C HIS A 357 -32.99 -4.61 -14.53
N GLU A 358 -33.54 -4.20 -15.67
CA GLU A 358 -32.78 -3.72 -16.83
C GLU A 358 -33.44 -2.50 -17.51
N ILE A 359 -32.64 -1.76 -18.28
CA ILE A 359 -33.14 -0.70 -19.15
C ILE A 359 -33.71 -1.35 -20.41
N THR A 360 -34.94 -0.98 -20.77
CA THR A 360 -35.74 -1.59 -21.85
C THR A 360 -35.19 -1.41 -23.29
N SER A 361 -33.99 -0.85 -23.45
CA SER A 361 -33.35 -0.53 -24.72
C SER A 361 -31.86 -0.94 -24.83
N GLY A 362 -31.27 -1.65 -23.86
CA GLY A 362 -29.83 -1.97 -23.92
C GLY A 362 -29.37 -3.20 -23.12
N HIS A 363 -28.89 -4.22 -23.84
CA HIS A 363 -28.23 -5.40 -23.26
C HIS A 363 -26.74 -5.12 -22.94
N SER A 364 -26.43 -4.48 -21.80
CA SER A 364 -25.02 -4.21 -21.43
C SER A 364 -24.62 -4.54 -19.98
N HIS A 365 -25.55 -4.94 -19.10
CA HIS A 365 -25.22 -5.27 -17.70
C HIS A 365 -25.15 -6.78 -17.38
N PHE A 366 -25.44 -7.67 -18.34
CA PHE A 366 -25.48 -9.13 -18.11
C PHE A 366 -24.11 -9.79 -17.87
N ILE A 367 -23.02 -9.20 -18.35
CA ILE A 367 -21.69 -9.85 -18.36
C ILE A 367 -21.00 -9.80 -16.99
N ILE A 368 -21.24 -8.72 -16.24
CA ILE A 368 -20.53 -8.36 -14.99
C ILE A 368 -20.52 -9.52 -13.98
N VAL A 369 -21.69 -10.02 -13.60
CA VAL A 369 -21.77 -10.92 -12.44
C VAL A 369 -21.44 -12.37 -12.79
N PHE A 370 -21.73 -12.79 -14.02
CA PHE A 370 -21.36 -14.13 -14.48
C PHE A 370 -19.83 -14.31 -14.51
N ALA A 371 -19.09 -13.30 -15.02
CA ALA A 371 -17.63 -13.31 -15.03
C ALA A 371 -17.03 -13.37 -13.62
N VAL A 372 -17.51 -12.53 -12.69
CA VAL A 372 -17.04 -12.51 -11.29
C VAL A 372 -17.30 -13.84 -10.59
N VAL A 373 -18.52 -14.37 -10.65
CA VAL A 373 -18.89 -15.63 -9.96
C VAL A 373 -18.15 -16.83 -10.56
N GLN A 374 -17.95 -16.86 -11.88
CA GLN A 374 -17.20 -17.92 -12.55
C GLN A 374 -15.69 -17.88 -12.24
N SER A 375 -15.09 -16.68 -12.19
CA SER A 375 -13.67 -16.49 -11.83
C SER A 375 -13.37 -16.95 -10.40
N ILE A 376 -14.29 -16.67 -9.47
CA ILE A 376 -14.20 -17.12 -8.08
C ILE A 376 -14.36 -18.66 -8.00
N SER A 377 -15.32 -19.22 -8.73
CA SER A 377 -15.63 -20.66 -8.70
C SER A 377 -14.56 -21.54 -9.37
N SER A 378 -13.77 -20.98 -10.28
CA SER A 378 -12.65 -21.68 -10.95
C SER A 378 -11.34 -21.61 -10.16
N SER A 379 -11.17 -20.59 -9.31
CA SER A 379 -9.96 -20.38 -8.50
C SER A 379 -9.95 -21.16 -7.17
N SER A 380 -11.08 -21.76 -6.77
CA SER A 380 -11.29 -22.27 -5.41
C SER A 380 -10.73 -23.69 -5.17
N SER A 381 -9.40 -23.83 -5.09
CA SER A 381 -8.80 -24.95 -4.35
C SER A 381 -8.74 -24.64 -2.84
N SER A 382 -9.82 -25.00 -2.14
CA SER A 382 -10.05 -24.93 -0.68
C SER A 382 -10.44 -23.58 -0.03
N SER A 383 -11.50 -23.64 0.79
CA SER A 383 -11.98 -22.65 1.80
C SER A 383 -12.96 -21.50 1.43
N SER A 384 -13.44 -21.38 0.20
CA SER A 384 -14.58 -20.49 -0.14
C SER A 384 -15.92 -21.21 0.00
N SER A 385 -16.85 -20.68 0.80
CA SER A 385 -18.23 -21.17 0.86
C SER A 385 -19.16 -20.31 0.00
N LEU A 386 -19.51 -20.81 -1.20
CA LEU A 386 -20.54 -20.19 -2.02
C LEU A 386 -21.92 -20.55 -1.46
N SER A 387 -22.59 -19.60 -0.79
CA SER A 387 -23.95 -19.81 -0.28
C SER A 387 -24.96 -19.29 -1.30
N SER A 388 -25.36 -20.13 -2.25
CA SER A 388 -26.48 -19.85 -3.16
C SER A 388 -27.86 -20.00 -2.48
N SER A 389 -27.92 -19.81 -1.15
CA SER A 389 -29.07 -20.13 -0.32
C SER A 389 -30.04 -18.95 -0.27
N TYR A 390 -30.97 -18.90 -1.22
CA TYR A 390 -32.10 -17.97 -1.16
C TYR A 390 -32.91 -18.19 0.12
N LEU A 391 -32.78 -17.28 1.08
CA LEU A 391 -33.77 -17.07 2.14
C LEU A 391 -34.66 -15.89 1.71
N PRO A 392 -36.00 -16.03 1.76
CA PRO A 392 -36.89 -14.93 1.45
C PRO A 392 -36.63 -13.76 2.42
N PRO A 393 -36.82 -12.49 1.97
CA PRO A 393 -36.54 -11.33 2.80
C PRO A 393 -37.31 -11.42 4.12
N PRO A 394 -36.65 -11.18 5.27
CA PRO A 394 -37.31 -11.24 6.57
C PRO A 394 -38.46 -10.23 6.64
N SER A 395 -39.52 -10.58 7.36
CA SER A 395 -40.79 -9.84 7.42
C SER A 395 -40.64 -8.33 7.67
N SER A 396 -41.71 -7.56 7.40
CA SER A 396 -41.78 -6.09 7.33
C SER A 396 -41.30 -5.28 8.55
N SER A 397 -40.78 -5.91 9.60
CA SER A 397 -39.99 -5.28 10.66
C SER A 397 -38.59 -4.83 10.20
N SER A 398 -38.02 -5.47 9.17
CA SER A 398 -36.60 -5.31 8.79
C SER A 398 -36.31 -4.02 8.03
N THR A 399 -37.27 -3.50 7.27
CA THR A 399 -37.14 -2.35 6.37
C THR A 399 -37.27 -1.00 7.08
N SER A 400 -36.87 -0.90 8.35
CA SER A 400 -36.99 0.30 9.19
C SER A 400 -36.34 1.58 8.60
N SER A 401 -35.42 1.43 7.63
CA SER A 401 -34.83 2.52 6.85
C SER A 401 -35.80 3.20 5.87
N CYS A 402 -36.92 2.56 5.49
CA CYS A 402 -37.85 3.05 4.47
C CYS A 402 -39.28 3.16 5.03
N SER A 403 -40.10 4.11 4.58
CA SER A 403 -41.51 4.12 5.01
C SER A 403 -42.34 3.06 4.29
N GLY A 404 -43.34 2.49 4.98
CA GLY A 404 -44.28 1.56 4.36
C GLY A 404 -45.04 2.16 3.16
N LYS A 405 -45.33 3.47 3.21
CA LYS A 405 -45.93 4.20 2.08
C LYS A 405 -45.01 4.29 0.87
N TYR A 406 -43.71 4.44 1.09
CA TYR A 406 -42.71 4.42 0.01
C TYR A 406 -42.62 3.02 -0.63
N MET A 407 -42.58 1.96 0.19
CA MET A 407 -42.61 0.57 -0.33
C MET A 407 -43.89 0.28 -1.13
N GLU A 408 -45.06 0.65 -0.61
CA GLU A 408 -46.35 0.54 -1.32
C GLU A 408 -46.35 1.33 -2.63
N LYS A 409 -45.81 2.56 -2.64
CA LYS A 409 -45.66 3.38 -3.86
C LYS A 409 -44.76 2.68 -4.88
N LEU A 410 -43.59 2.19 -4.48
CA LEU A 410 -42.64 1.55 -5.40
C LEU A 410 -43.21 0.26 -5.99
N ALA A 411 -43.81 -0.60 -5.16
CA ALA A 411 -44.50 -1.81 -5.62
C ALA A 411 -45.64 -1.49 -6.60
N TYR A 412 -46.43 -0.45 -6.31
CA TYR A 412 -47.47 0.02 -7.23
C TYR A 412 -46.90 0.49 -8.58
N LEU A 413 -45.83 1.28 -8.58
CA LEU A 413 -45.18 1.75 -9.81
C LEU A 413 -44.66 0.58 -10.65
N CYS A 414 -43.96 -0.38 -10.04
CA CYS A 414 -43.48 -1.58 -10.75
C CYS A 414 -44.62 -2.47 -11.26
N SER A 415 -45.80 -2.46 -10.62
CA SER A 415 -46.99 -3.19 -11.10
C SER A 415 -47.67 -2.59 -12.35
N MET A 416 -47.22 -1.42 -12.83
CA MET A 416 -47.80 -0.78 -14.01
C MET A 416 -47.47 -1.53 -15.31
N ASP A 417 -48.29 -1.32 -16.35
CA ASP A 417 -47.99 -1.81 -17.70
C ASP A 417 -46.80 -1.06 -18.33
N PHE A 418 -46.18 -1.72 -19.30
CA PHE A 418 -44.99 -1.23 -20.01
C PHE A 418 -45.17 0.20 -20.53
N GLU A 419 -46.31 0.51 -21.17
CA GLU A 419 -46.55 1.85 -21.73
C GLU A 419 -46.60 2.97 -20.68
N LYS A 420 -47.00 2.67 -19.44
CA LYS A 420 -47.00 3.64 -18.34
C LYS A 420 -45.61 3.76 -17.72
N LEU A 421 -44.90 2.65 -17.57
CA LEU A 421 -43.51 2.64 -17.09
C LEU A 421 -42.58 3.40 -18.05
N ASP A 422 -42.69 3.19 -19.35
CA ASP A 422 -41.90 3.87 -20.38
C ASP A 422 -42.10 5.40 -20.36
N LYS A 423 -43.37 5.84 -20.26
CA LYS A 423 -43.72 7.27 -20.08
C LYS A 423 -43.23 7.84 -18.74
N LEU A 424 -43.13 7.03 -17.70
CA LEU A 424 -42.64 7.44 -16.38
C LEU A 424 -41.12 7.55 -16.37
N ASN A 425 -40.40 6.58 -16.94
CA ASN A 425 -38.95 6.60 -17.13
C ASN A 425 -38.51 7.78 -18.01
N SER A 426 -39.29 8.07 -19.05
CA SER A 426 -39.10 9.24 -19.92
C SER A 426 -39.55 10.57 -19.28
N SER A 427 -40.02 10.56 -18.03
CA SER A 427 -40.48 11.78 -17.37
C SER A 427 -39.31 12.60 -16.83
N PHE A 428 -39.49 13.93 -16.80
CA PHE A 428 -38.52 14.84 -16.20
C PHE A 428 -38.24 14.51 -14.72
N GLU A 429 -39.21 13.98 -13.99
CA GLU A 429 -39.04 13.59 -12.57
C GLU A 429 -38.05 12.42 -12.39
N PHE A 430 -38.06 11.45 -13.32
CA PHE A 430 -37.18 10.29 -13.29
C PHE A 430 -35.79 10.61 -13.84
N SER A 431 -35.74 11.38 -14.94
CA SER A 431 -34.50 11.88 -15.51
C SER A 431 -33.72 12.75 -14.53
N LEU A 432 -34.39 13.64 -13.78
CA LEU A 432 -33.74 14.49 -12.76
C LEU A 432 -33.16 13.69 -11.59
N ARG A 433 -33.69 12.48 -11.31
CA ARG A 433 -33.25 11.61 -10.21
C ARG A 433 -32.33 10.47 -10.66
N SER A 434 -32.00 10.37 -11.94
CA SER A 434 -31.21 9.28 -12.50
C SER A 434 -31.75 7.89 -12.12
N VAL A 435 -33.03 7.64 -12.36
CA VAL A 435 -33.69 6.34 -12.07
C VAL A 435 -34.51 5.83 -13.25
N TYR A 436 -34.59 4.50 -13.37
CA TYR A 436 -35.48 3.81 -14.30
C TYR A 436 -36.18 2.64 -13.58
N LEU A 437 -37.43 2.36 -13.94
CA LEU A 437 -38.20 1.25 -13.41
C LEU A 437 -38.62 0.28 -14.51
N ASN A 438 -38.59 -1.00 -14.19
CA ASN A 438 -39.29 -2.06 -14.92
C ASN A 438 -40.12 -2.91 -13.95
N GLN A 439 -40.85 -3.89 -14.47
CA GLN A 439 -41.80 -4.67 -13.67
C GLN A 439 -41.15 -5.51 -12.56
N HIS A 440 -39.86 -5.83 -12.69
CA HIS A 440 -39.11 -6.63 -11.72
C HIS A 440 -38.36 -5.79 -10.68
N THR A 441 -38.28 -4.46 -10.86
CA THR A 441 -37.35 -3.62 -10.09
C THR A 441 -37.62 -3.65 -8.57
N TYR A 442 -38.88 -3.76 -8.15
CA TYR A 442 -39.21 -3.90 -6.73
C TYR A 442 -38.72 -5.24 -6.15
N ASP A 443 -38.92 -6.34 -6.87
CA ASP A 443 -38.51 -7.67 -6.42
C ASP A 443 -36.98 -7.81 -6.45
N CYS A 444 -36.30 -7.34 -7.51
CA CYS A 444 -34.84 -7.31 -7.58
C CYS A 444 -34.22 -6.50 -6.43
N ALA A 445 -34.78 -5.34 -6.08
CA ALA A 445 -34.32 -4.54 -4.95
C ALA A 445 -34.54 -5.23 -3.59
N LEU A 446 -35.61 -6.02 -3.44
CA LEU A 446 -35.80 -6.88 -2.26
C LEU A 446 -34.83 -8.07 -2.23
N THR A 447 -34.52 -8.69 -3.37
CA THR A 447 -33.49 -9.73 -3.48
C THR A 447 -32.11 -9.18 -3.12
N ALA A 448 -31.75 -8.00 -3.60
CA ALA A 448 -30.49 -7.32 -3.27
C ALA A 448 -30.34 -7.11 -1.75
N VAL A 449 -31.38 -6.58 -1.09
CA VAL A 449 -31.41 -6.45 0.37
C VAL A 449 -31.30 -7.82 1.05
N GLY A 450 -32.12 -8.80 0.66
CA GLY A 450 -32.13 -10.14 1.28
C GLY A 450 -30.80 -10.89 1.13
N CYS A 451 -30.15 -10.75 -0.03
CA CYS A 451 -28.83 -11.29 -0.31
C CYS A 451 -27.77 -10.73 0.65
N LEU A 452 -27.73 -9.40 0.80
CA LEU A 452 -26.83 -8.74 1.75
C LEU A 452 -27.14 -9.15 3.20
N LEU A 453 -28.41 -9.27 3.60
CA LEU A 453 -28.80 -9.71 4.94
C LEU A 453 -28.27 -11.12 5.27
N ASN A 454 -28.23 -12.02 4.29
CA ASN A 454 -27.64 -13.36 4.48
C ASN A 454 -26.11 -13.31 4.62
N VAL A 455 -25.41 -12.45 3.88
CA VAL A 455 -23.94 -12.27 3.98
C VAL A 455 -23.56 -11.68 5.34
N VAL A 456 -24.26 -10.63 5.81
CA VAL A 456 -23.96 -10.04 7.14
C VAL A 456 -24.37 -10.96 8.29
N ASP A 457 -25.39 -11.81 8.11
CA ASP A 457 -25.72 -12.88 9.08
C ASP A 457 -24.55 -13.85 9.25
N ASP A 458 -24.00 -14.35 8.14
CA ASP A 458 -22.93 -15.34 8.14
C ASP A 458 -21.63 -14.80 8.74
N VAL A 459 -21.28 -13.54 8.44
CA VAL A 459 -20.12 -12.84 9.03
C VAL A 459 -20.37 -12.46 10.49
N ALA A 460 -21.55 -11.96 10.86
CA ALA A 460 -21.85 -11.58 12.25
C ALA A 460 -21.96 -12.78 13.20
N THR A 461 -22.32 -13.97 12.70
CA THR A 461 -22.28 -15.22 13.49
C THR A 461 -20.90 -15.86 13.55
N GLY A 462 -19.91 -15.36 12.80
CA GLY A 462 -18.58 -15.95 12.68
C GLY A 462 -18.54 -17.22 11.82
N SER A 463 -19.57 -17.48 11.01
CA SER A 463 -19.58 -18.61 10.07
C SER A 463 -18.57 -18.41 8.93
N SER A 464 -18.39 -17.15 8.50
CA SER A 464 -17.26 -16.69 7.69
C SER A 464 -16.54 -15.52 8.36
N ARG A 465 -15.29 -15.28 7.98
CA ARG A 465 -14.52 -14.12 8.44
C ARG A 465 -15.00 -12.84 7.78
N ASN A 466 -15.12 -12.85 6.46
CA ASN A 466 -15.58 -11.72 5.65
C ASN A 466 -16.57 -12.20 4.57
N GLY A 467 -17.15 -11.29 3.81
CA GLY A 467 -18.01 -11.66 2.69
C GLY A 467 -18.31 -10.57 1.67
N PHE A 468 -18.75 -10.96 0.49
CA PHE A 468 -19.09 -10.04 -0.61
C PHE A 468 -20.54 -10.26 -1.04
N ALA A 469 -21.37 -9.21 -0.97
CA ALA A 469 -22.71 -9.20 -1.54
C ALA A 469 -22.66 -8.57 -2.95
N ILE A 470 -22.67 -9.43 -3.98
CA ILE A 470 -22.68 -8.99 -5.38
C ILE A 470 -24.14 -8.73 -5.78
N ILE A 471 -24.61 -7.51 -5.51
CA ILE A 471 -26.04 -7.16 -5.59
C ILE A 471 -26.32 -6.08 -6.63
N ARG A 472 -27.56 -6.06 -7.13
CA ARG A 472 -28.11 -4.95 -7.92
C ARG A 472 -29.65 -4.97 -7.86
N PRO A 473 -30.35 -3.82 -7.95
CA PRO A 473 -29.84 -2.45 -8.01
C PRO A 473 -29.05 -2.02 -6.76
N PRO A 474 -28.22 -0.96 -6.87
CA PRO A 474 -27.45 -0.39 -5.75
C PRO A 474 -28.36 0.26 -4.68
N GLY A 475 -27.76 0.74 -3.60
CA GLY A 475 -28.46 1.25 -2.42
C GLY A 475 -28.03 2.62 -1.85
N HIS A 476 -26.76 3.03 -1.93
CA HIS A 476 -26.24 4.15 -1.11
C HIS A 476 -26.92 5.53 -1.34
N HIS A 477 -27.48 5.81 -2.52
CA HIS A 477 -28.25 7.03 -2.81
C HIS A 477 -29.71 7.01 -2.34
N ALA A 478 -30.25 5.84 -1.99
CA ALA A 478 -31.67 5.70 -1.63
C ALA A 478 -31.97 6.36 -0.28
N GLU A 479 -32.97 7.25 -0.29
CA GLU A 479 -33.45 7.96 0.88
C GLU A 479 -34.63 7.23 1.53
N ARG A 480 -34.99 7.62 2.75
CA ARG A 480 -36.10 7.04 3.53
C ARG A 480 -37.44 6.94 2.77
N ASP A 481 -37.70 7.91 1.90
CA ASP A 481 -38.97 8.08 1.19
C ASP A 481 -38.79 8.33 -0.32
N GLN A 482 -37.56 8.21 -0.86
CA GLN A 482 -37.24 8.54 -2.27
C GLN A 482 -36.15 7.62 -2.83
N TYR A 483 -36.37 7.13 -4.06
CA TYR A 483 -35.32 6.56 -4.91
C TYR A 483 -34.51 7.68 -5.56
N ASN A 484 -33.21 7.47 -5.77
CA ASN A 484 -32.30 8.37 -6.49
C ASN A 484 -31.10 7.56 -7.01
N GLY A 485 -30.45 7.96 -8.10
CA GLY A 485 -29.15 7.44 -8.54
C GLY A 485 -29.13 5.91 -8.70
N PHE A 486 -30.10 5.37 -9.43
CA PHE A 486 -30.34 3.92 -9.58
C PHE A 486 -30.69 3.15 -8.29
N CYS A 487 -30.66 3.78 -7.11
CA CYS A 487 -30.91 3.15 -5.82
C CYS A 487 -32.39 3.23 -5.39
N PHE A 488 -32.93 2.12 -4.90
CA PHE A 488 -34.34 2.01 -4.48
C PHE A 488 -34.53 1.73 -2.99
N PHE A 489 -33.67 0.92 -2.40
CA PHE A 489 -33.59 0.69 -0.95
C PHE A 489 -32.14 0.83 -0.53
N ASN A 490 -31.88 1.49 0.59
CA ASN A 490 -30.52 1.62 1.08
C ASN A 490 -30.08 0.32 1.76
N SER A 491 -29.59 -0.62 0.95
CA SER A 491 -29.21 -1.97 1.35
C SER A 491 -28.22 -1.96 2.51
N ILE A 492 -27.16 -1.17 2.44
CA ILE A 492 -26.13 -1.09 3.48
C ILE A 492 -26.66 -0.50 4.79
N ALA A 493 -27.52 0.53 4.73
CA ALA A 493 -28.15 1.09 5.94
C ALA A 493 -29.20 0.16 6.55
N ILE A 494 -29.93 -0.62 5.74
CA ILE A 494 -30.81 -1.69 6.23
C ILE A 494 -29.98 -2.77 6.93
N ALA A 495 -28.87 -3.21 6.33
CA ALA A 495 -27.98 -4.23 6.90
C ALA A 495 -27.36 -3.77 8.24
N ALA A 496 -26.85 -2.55 8.31
CA ALA A 496 -26.32 -1.96 9.56
C ALA A 496 -27.37 -1.92 10.67
N ARG A 497 -28.59 -1.43 10.39
CA ARG A 497 -29.69 -1.42 11.37
C ARG A 497 -30.11 -2.83 11.79
N TYR A 498 -30.14 -3.77 10.84
CA TYR A 498 -30.50 -5.16 11.07
C TYR A 498 -29.53 -5.86 12.03
N VAL A 499 -28.20 -5.78 11.80
CA VAL A 499 -27.23 -6.43 12.69
C VAL A 499 -27.14 -5.76 14.07
N LYS A 500 -27.34 -4.42 14.17
CA LYS A 500 -27.49 -3.72 15.46
C LYS A 500 -28.68 -4.28 16.26
N GLN A 501 -29.81 -4.54 15.59
CA GLN A 501 -31.02 -5.06 16.24
C GLN A 501 -30.94 -6.56 16.58
N LYS A 502 -30.41 -7.38 15.65
CA LYS A 502 -30.38 -8.84 15.76
C LYS A 502 -29.22 -9.38 16.61
N TYR A 503 -28.03 -8.80 16.44
CA TYR A 503 -26.80 -9.25 17.10
C TYR A 503 -26.31 -8.28 18.18
N ASN A 504 -27.04 -7.20 18.44
CA ASN A 504 -26.72 -6.21 19.49
C ASN A 504 -25.36 -5.50 19.28
N LEU A 505 -24.83 -5.48 18.06
CA LEU A 505 -23.62 -4.73 17.71
C LEU A 505 -23.80 -3.24 18.02
N LYS A 506 -22.73 -2.61 18.49
CA LYS A 506 -22.65 -1.25 19.04
C LYS A 506 -21.85 -0.29 18.20
N ARG A 507 -20.92 -0.76 17.38
CA ARG A 507 -20.09 0.11 16.52
C ARG A 507 -19.95 -0.51 15.14
N ILE A 508 -20.53 0.14 14.13
CA ILE A 508 -20.42 -0.29 12.72
C ILE A 508 -19.74 0.83 11.94
N LEU A 509 -18.68 0.49 11.23
CA LEU A 509 -18.10 1.37 10.22
C LEU A 509 -18.82 1.10 8.90
N ILE A 510 -19.34 2.15 8.28
CA ILE A 510 -19.72 2.14 6.87
C ILE A 510 -18.72 3.02 6.14
N LEU A 511 -17.89 2.42 5.28
CA LEU A 511 -17.03 3.15 4.36
C LEU A 511 -17.68 3.13 2.97
N ASP A 512 -17.76 4.29 2.32
CA ASP A 512 -18.24 4.43 0.96
C ASP A 512 -17.08 4.90 0.09
N TRP A 513 -16.57 4.01 -0.78
CA TRP A 513 -15.51 4.34 -1.74
C TRP A 513 -16.04 4.52 -3.17
N ASP A 514 -17.34 4.35 -3.37
CA ASP A 514 -18.04 4.74 -4.61
C ASP A 514 -17.73 6.20 -4.91
N ILE A 515 -17.53 6.54 -6.19
CA ILE A 515 -17.09 7.89 -6.53
C ILE A 515 -18.19 8.94 -6.29
N HIS A 516 -19.44 8.52 -6.13
CA HIS A 516 -20.56 9.36 -5.78
C HIS A 516 -20.81 9.33 -4.27
N HIS A 517 -21.18 10.48 -3.70
CA HIS A 517 -21.53 10.55 -2.28
C HIS A 517 -22.81 9.77 -1.98
N GLY A 518 -22.73 8.75 -1.11
CA GLY A 518 -23.86 8.00 -0.58
C GLY A 518 -24.76 8.82 0.35
N ASN A 519 -25.45 9.83 -0.20
CA ASN A 519 -26.31 10.77 0.51
C ASN A 519 -27.38 10.08 1.39
N GLY A 520 -27.97 8.98 0.91
CA GLY A 520 -28.99 8.23 1.64
C GLY A 520 -28.43 7.46 2.83
N THR A 521 -27.16 7.06 2.75
CA THR A 521 -26.43 6.41 3.83
C THR A 521 -26.03 7.43 4.89
N GLN A 522 -25.46 8.58 4.49
CA GLN A 522 -25.24 9.73 5.38
C GLN A 522 -26.53 10.12 6.13
N ASN A 523 -27.61 10.39 5.39
CA ASN A 523 -28.89 10.82 5.97
C ASN A 523 -29.55 9.74 6.85
N SER A 524 -29.19 8.46 6.67
CA SER A 524 -29.65 7.38 7.54
C SER A 524 -28.99 7.40 8.93
N PHE A 525 -27.77 7.90 9.07
CA PHE A 525 -26.99 7.80 10.32
C PHE A 525 -26.51 9.15 10.86
N TYR A 526 -26.96 10.26 10.27
CA TYR A 526 -26.50 11.62 10.59
C TYR A 526 -26.64 12.03 12.08
N GLU A 527 -27.52 11.37 12.85
CA GLU A 527 -27.71 11.58 14.30
C GLU A 527 -27.24 10.38 15.18
N ASP A 528 -26.66 9.31 14.59
CA ASP A 528 -26.40 8.01 15.24
C ASP A 528 -24.90 7.79 15.51
N ASP A 529 -24.48 7.92 16.78
CA ASP A 529 -23.09 7.72 17.25
C ASP A 529 -22.60 6.27 17.21
N SER A 530 -23.51 5.31 16.97
CA SER A 530 -23.18 3.89 16.86
C SER A 530 -23.01 3.40 15.41
N VAL A 531 -23.03 4.31 14.43
CA VAL A 531 -22.56 4.08 13.05
C VAL A 531 -21.64 5.23 12.64
N LEU A 532 -20.39 4.89 12.33
CA LEU A 532 -19.45 5.82 11.70
C LEU A 532 -19.62 5.70 10.17
N PHE A 533 -20.01 6.78 9.50
CA PHE A 533 -20.02 6.86 8.04
C PHE A 533 -18.80 7.65 7.56
N ILE A 534 -18.02 7.08 6.65
CA ILE A 534 -16.94 7.76 5.93
C ILE A 534 -17.21 7.61 4.43
N SER A 535 -17.12 8.68 3.65
CA SER A 535 -17.30 8.63 2.19
C SER A 535 -16.19 9.38 1.46
N ILE A 536 -15.55 8.72 0.49
CA ILE A 536 -14.54 9.30 -0.42
C ILE A 536 -15.18 9.45 -1.80
N HIS A 537 -15.45 10.69 -2.23
CA HIS A 537 -16.26 10.93 -3.43
C HIS A 537 -15.81 12.16 -4.21
N ARG A 538 -16.08 12.17 -5.52
CA ARG A 538 -15.87 13.35 -6.36
C ARG A 538 -16.95 14.40 -6.11
N ARG A 539 -16.57 15.67 -6.06
CA ARG A 539 -17.49 16.78 -5.76
C ARG A 539 -17.53 17.87 -6.83
N ASP A 540 -16.41 18.20 -7.47
CA ASP A 540 -16.29 19.29 -8.47
C ASP A 540 -16.98 20.61 -8.03
N ASP A 541 -16.68 21.10 -6.83
CA ASP A 541 -17.33 22.25 -6.16
C ASP A 541 -18.83 22.09 -5.82
N GLY A 542 -19.40 20.89 -5.97
CA GLY A 542 -20.83 20.58 -5.79
C GLY A 542 -21.58 20.36 -7.11
N ARG A 543 -20.85 20.31 -8.23
CA ARG A 543 -21.39 20.05 -9.58
C ARG A 543 -21.41 18.56 -9.95
N PHE A 544 -20.65 17.72 -9.25
CA PHE A 544 -20.74 16.27 -9.41
C PHE A 544 -21.98 15.72 -8.67
N TYR A 545 -22.59 14.66 -9.20
CA TYR A 545 -23.78 14.02 -8.62
C TYR A 545 -23.48 13.47 -7.21
N PRO A 546 -24.38 13.55 -6.22
CA PRO A 546 -25.79 13.99 -6.24
C PRO A 546 -26.02 15.51 -6.17
N ASN A 547 -24.96 16.32 -6.37
CA ASN A 547 -24.95 17.79 -6.32
C ASN A 547 -25.19 18.42 -4.93
N GLY A 548 -24.77 19.69 -4.79
CA GLY A 548 -25.14 20.53 -3.64
C GLY A 548 -24.06 20.67 -2.57
N LEU A 549 -24.50 20.82 -1.32
CA LEU A 549 -23.68 21.19 -0.15
C LEU A 549 -23.66 20.11 0.95
N ASP A 550 -24.51 19.09 0.86
CA ASP A 550 -24.60 18.04 1.88
C ASP A 550 -23.45 17.01 1.77
N ASN A 551 -22.68 17.03 0.67
CA ASN A 551 -21.46 16.26 0.44
C ASN A 551 -20.17 17.04 0.75
N MET A 552 -20.22 18.04 1.63
CA MET A 552 -19.03 18.82 2.02
C MET A 552 -18.35 18.22 3.26
N ALA A 553 -17.03 18.40 3.38
CA ALA A 553 -16.25 18.01 4.55
C ALA A 553 -16.77 18.63 5.86
N GLU A 554 -17.42 19.79 5.79
CA GLU A 554 -18.06 20.47 6.92
C GLU A 554 -19.32 19.75 7.44
N ARG A 555 -19.81 18.70 6.77
CA ARG A 555 -21.00 17.94 7.19
C ARG A 555 -20.59 16.78 8.10
N VAL A 556 -20.44 17.11 9.37
CA VAL A 556 -19.84 16.23 10.39
C VAL A 556 -20.84 15.34 11.15
N GLY A 557 -22.14 15.41 10.82
CA GLY A 557 -23.23 14.83 11.62
C GLY A 557 -23.85 15.87 12.57
N GLU A 558 -24.90 15.47 13.28
CA GLU A 558 -25.67 16.30 14.22
C GLU A 558 -26.07 15.51 15.48
N SER A 559 -26.46 16.23 16.54
CA SER A 559 -26.90 15.64 17.81
C SER A 559 -25.86 14.68 18.42
N ALA A 560 -26.16 13.39 18.57
CA ALA A 560 -25.18 12.41 19.08
C ALA A 560 -24.15 12.02 17.99
N GLY A 561 -24.58 11.99 16.72
CA GLY A 561 -23.73 11.66 15.57
C GLY A 561 -22.74 12.75 15.15
N GLU A 562 -22.61 13.87 15.89
CA GLU A 562 -21.61 14.90 15.59
C GLU A 562 -20.18 14.32 15.73
N GLY A 563 -19.44 14.31 14.63
CA GLY A 563 -18.13 13.70 14.49
C GLY A 563 -18.14 12.33 13.79
N PHE A 564 -19.30 11.65 13.71
CA PHE A 564 -19.47 10.29 13.17
C PHE A 564 -19.85 10.25 11.68
N ASN A 565 -19.89 11.39 11.01
CA ASN A 565 -20.02 11.48 9.55
C ASN A 565 -18.79 12.20 8.98
N ILE A 566 -18.00 11.54 8.13
CA ILE A 566 -16.78 12.09 7.54
C ILE A 566 -16.88 12.06 6.02
N ASN A 567 -16.94 13.24 5.40
CA ASN A 567 -16.87 13.37 3.94
C ASN A 567 -15.44 13.74 3.54
N ILE A 568 -14.87 13.00 2.59
CA ILE A 568 -13.59 13.28 1.91
C ILE A 568 -13.90 13.66 0.46
N PRO A 569 -14.30 14.92 0.19
CA PRO A 569 -14.72 15.35 -1.13
C PRO A 569 -13.53 15.74 -2.01
N TRP A 570 -13.32 15.04 -3.12
CA TRP A 570 -12.37 15.46 -4.13
C TRP A 570 -12.88 16.69 -4.88
N SER A 571 -12.15 17.79 -4.79
CA SER A 571 -12.52 19.08 -5.43
C SER A 571 -12.45 19.05 -6.97
N LYS A 572 -11.86 18.01 -7.54
CA LYS A 572 -11.76 17.71 -8.99
C LYS A 572 -11.82 16.20 -9.17
N GLY A 573 -11.98 15.70 -10.41
CA GLY A 573 -11.74 14.28 -10.75
C GLY A 573 -10.28 13.95 -11.12
N LYS A 574 -10.07 12.70 -11.56
CA LYS A 574 -8.78 12.07 -11.89
C LYS A 574 -7.87 11.74 -10.70
N GLN A 575 -8.42 11.50 -9.52
CA GLN A 575 -7.68 10.91 -8.39
C GLN A 575 -7.45 9.43 -8.65
N GLY A 576 -6.27 8.94 -8.30
CA GLY A 576 -5.92 7.52 -8.38
C GLY A 576 -5.41 6.99 -7.04
N ASP A 577 -4.64 5.92 -7.11
CA ASP A 577 -4.23 5.14 -5.93
C ASP A 577 -3.49 5.99 -4.91
N ALA A 578 -2.56 6.87 -5.34
CA ALA A 578 -1.79 7.73 -4.44
C ALA A 578 -2.69 8.63 -3.57
N GLU A 579 -3.77 9.20 -4.14
CA GLU A 579 -4.71 10.04 -3.38
C GLU A 579 -5.59 9.21 -2.43
N TYR A 580 -6.04 8.02 -2.85
CA TYR A 580 -6.82 7.12 -2.01
C TYR A 580 -5.99 6.51 -0.86
N MET A 581 -4.75 6.09 -1.12
CA MET A 581 -3.82 5.62 -0.08
C MET A 581 -3.52 6.74 0.94
N ALA A 582 -3.31 7.98 0.48
CA ALA A 582 -3.14 9.13 1.36
C ALA A 582 -4.39 9.37 2.24
N ALA A 583 -5.59 9.34 1.67
CA ALA A 583 -6.84 9.44 2.44
C ALA A 583 -7.00 8.30 3.46
N PHE A 584 -6.60 7.07 3.09
CA PHE A 584 -6.67 5.91 3.98
C PHE A 584 -5.73 6.03 5.18
N HIS A 585 -4.45 6.30 4.94
CA HIS A 585 -3.45 6.40 6.01
C HIS A 585 -3.64 7.63 6.90
N GLN A 586 -4.09 8.76 6.33
CA GLN A 586 -4.16 10.02 7.05
C GLN A 586 -5.53 10.28 7.70
N VAL A 587 -6.61 9.64 7.22
CA VAL A 587 -7.98 9.84 7.74
C VAL A 587 -8.71 8.53 8.02
N VAL A 588 -8.94 7.67 7.03
CA VAL A 588 -9.87 6.53 7.17
C VAL A 588 -9.40 5.55 8.25
N MET A 589 -8.18 5.04 8.14
CA MET A 589 -7.64 4.04 9.05
C MET A 589 -7.42 4.60 10.46
N PRO A 590 -6.80 5.78 10.68
CA PRO A 590 -6.69 6.37 12.01
C PRO A 590 -8.03 6.47 12.75
N VAL A 591 -9.05 7.03 12.10
CA VAL A 591 -10.41 7.16 12.65
C VAL A 591 -11.03 5.78 12.89
N ALA A 592 -10.93 4.85 11.94
CA ALA A 592 -11.51 3.51 12.07
C ALA A 592 -10.88 2.72 13.24
N TYR A 593 -9.57 2.86 13.45
CA TYR A 593 -8.87 2.28 14.59
C TYR A 593 -9.32 2.91 15.93
N GLU A 594 -9.50 4.23 16.01
CA GLU A 594 -10.03 4.92 17.20
C GLU A 594 -11.49 4.57 17.49
N PHE A 595 -12.33 4.44 16.45
CA PHE A 595 -13.71 3.99 16.56
C PHE A 595 -13.85 2.51 16.96
N SER A 596 -12.86 1.67 16.62
CA SER A 596 -12.83 0.24 16.96
C SER A 596 -14.14 -0.50 16.58
N PRO A 597 -14.50 -0.57 15.28
CA PRO A 597 -15.75 -1.17 14.84
C PRO A 597 -15.83 -2.67 15.14
N GLU A 598 -17.05 -3.16 15.34
CA GLU A 598 -17.36 -4.58 15.54
C GLU A 598 -17.76 -5.28 14.23
N LEU A 599 -18.12 -4.50 13.22
CA LEU A 599 -18.34 -4.90 11.82
C LEU A 599 -17.97 -3.73 10.91
N VAL A 600 -17.31 -4.02 9.79
CA VAL A 600 -17.06 -3.07 8.69
C VAL A 600 -17.95 -3.44 7.52
N LEU A 601 -18.74 -2.50 7.04
CA LEU A 601 -19.49 -2.58 5.78
C LEU A 601 -18.87 -1.60 4.78
N VAL A 602 -18.72 -2.01 3.53
CA VAL A 602 -18.22 -1.13 2.46
C VAL A 602 -19.26 -1.01 1.35
N SER A 603 -19.70 0.22 1.07
CA SER A 603 -20.36 0.56 -0.19
C SER A 603 -19.27 0.57 -1.26
N ALA A 604 -19.15 -0.56 -1.94
CA ALA A 604 -18.05 -0.92 -2.81
C ALA A 604 -18.42 -0.62 -4.27
N GLY A 605 -18.46 0.68 -4.61
CA GLY A 605 -18.55 1.15 -5.99
C GLY A 605 -17.18 1.07 -6.68
N TYR A 606 -17.13 0.55 -7.89
CA TYR A 606 -15.91 0.50 -8.71
C TYR A 606 -15.92 1.53 -9.84
N ASP A 607 -16.77 2.55 -9.74
CA ASP A 607 -16.83 3.69 -10.66
C ASP A 607 -15.75 4.75 -10.38
N ALA A 608 -15.06 4.67 -9.24
CA ALA A 608 -13.79 5.37 -9.03
C ALA A 608 -12.63 4.83 -9.91
N ALA A 609 -12.82 3.67 -10.54
CA ALA A 609 -11.78 2.99 -11.29
C ALA A 609 -11.36 3.73 -12.58
N PHE A 610 -10.13 3.48 -13.03
CA PHE A 610 -9.67 3.94 -14.33
C PHE A 610 -10.58 3.43 -15.46
N GLY A 611 -10.94 4.35 -16.37
CA GLY A 611 -11.80 4.04 -17.53
C GLY A 611 -13.29 3.94 -17.24
N ASP A 612 -13.76 4.22 -16.02
CA ASP A 612 -15.20 4.32 -15.74
C ASP A 612 -15.83 5.55 -16.44
N PRO A 613 -16.96 5.39 -17.16
CA PRO A 613 -17.59 6.48 -17.91
C PRO A 613 -18.27 7.55 -17.05
N LEU A 614 -18.57 7.29 -15.78
CA LEU A 614 -19.28 8.22 -14.89
C LEU A 614 -18.33 8.87 -13.88
N GLY A 615 -17.47 8.09 -13.21
CA GLY A 615 -16.61 8.61 -12.15
C GLY A 615 -15.50 9.55 -12.61
N GLY A 616 -14.81 9.21 -13.71
CA GLY A 616 -13.69 10.00 -14.23
C GLY A 616 -12.49 10.08 -13.29
N CYS A 617 -12.29 9.06 -12.46
CA CYS A 617 -11.11 8.85 -11.62
C CYS A 617 -10.17 7.80 -12.24
N CYS A 618 -9.13 7.42 -11.51
CA CYS A 618 -8.00 6.64 -11.98
C CYS A 618 -7.50 5.63 -10.92
N VAL A 619 -8.40 5.07 -10.10
CA VAL A 619 -8.05 4.01 -9.14
C VAL A 619 -7.84 2.69 -9.90
N SER A 620 -6.79 1.95 -9.57
CA SER A 620 -6.47 0.64 -10.17
C SER A 620 -7.14 -0.51 -9.41
N SER A 621 -7.12 -1.73 -9.98
CA SER A 621 -7.55 -2.94 -9.28
C SER A 621 -6.73 -3.17 -8.00
N GLU A 622 -5.45 -2.84 -8.05
CA GLU A 622 -4.48 -2.98 -6.99
C GLU A 622 -4.77 -1.93 -5.89
N GLY A 623 -5.20 -0.73 -6.27
CA GLY A 623 -5.74 0.28 -5.35
C GLY A 623 -6.92 -0.23 -4.53
N PHE A 624 -7.90 -0.88 -5.16
CA PHE A 624 -9.03 -1.52 -4.44
C PHE A 624 -8.57 -2.69 -3.56
N ALA A 625 -7.59 -3.49 -4.00
CA ALA A 625 -6.99 -4.56 -3.19
C ALA A 625 -6.31 -3.99 -1.92
N GLN A 626 -5.53 -2.92 -2.04
CA GLN A 626 -4.85 -2.26 -0.92
C GLN A 626 -5.84 -1.64 0.08
N MET A 627 -6.88 -0.96 -0.41
CA MET A 627 -7.99 -0.48 0.44
C MET A 627 -8.67 -1.63 1.19
N THR A 628 -8.92 -2.75 0.51
CA THR A 628 -9.49 -3.97 1.11
C THR A 628 -8.56 -4.53 2.20
N HIS A 629 -7.25 -4.64 1.90
CA HIS A 629 -6.25 -5.20 2.81
C HIS A 629 -6.19 -4.43 4.13
N MET A 630 -6.12 -3.09 4.06
CA MET A 630 -6.13 -2.25 5.25
C MET A 630 -7.36 -2.48 6.12
N LEU A 631 -8.55 -2.60 5.53
CA LEU A 631 -9.81 -2.79 6.26
C LEU A 631 -9.93 -4.18 6.91
N THR A 632 -9.29 -5.23 6.37
CA THR A 632 -9.31 -6.57 6.99
C THR A 632 -8.62 -6.63 8.37
N SER A 633 -7.83 -5.62 8.73
CA SER A 633 -7.25 -5.48 10.07
C SER A 633 -8.27 -5.11 11.16
N LEU A 634 -9.43 -4.57 10.78
CA LEU A 634 -10.47 -4.06 11.68
C LEU A 634 -11.49 -5.15 12.01
N ALA A 635 -12.25 -4.97 13.10
CA ALA A 635 -13.39 -5.82 13.47
C ALA A 635 -13.10 -7.34 13.50
N SER A 636 -11.86 -7.75 13.78
CA SER A 636 -11.40 -9.14 13.67
C SER A 636 -11.57 -9.75 12.27
N GLY A 637 -11.39 -8.93 11.22
CA GLY A 637 -11.61 -9.30 9.83
C GLY A 637 -13.08 -9.36 9.40
N ARG A 638 -14.04 -8.99 10.26
CA ARG A 638 -15.47 -8.91 9.91
C ARG A 638 -15.73 -7.72 8.99
N LEU A 639 -15.44 -7.97 7.72
CA LEU A 639 -15.58 -7.06 6.58
C LEU A 639 -16.66 -7.59 5.63
N VAL A 640 -17.58 -6.74 5.21
CA VAL A 640 -18.54 -7.06 4.13
C VAL A 640 -18.48 -6.00 3.04
N LEU A 641 -18.09 -6.42 1.83
CA LEU A 641 -18.16 -5.58 0.63
C LEU A 641 -19.56 -5.71 0.01
N VAL A 642 -20.12 -4.60 -0.44
CA VAL A 642 -21.47 -4.52 -1.02
C VAL A 642 -21.36 -3.79 -2.37
N LEU A 643 -21.69 -4.45 -3.48
CA LEU A 643 -21.60 -3.80 -4.80
C LEU A 643 -22.56 -2.61 -4.90
N GLU A 644 -22.04 -1.45 -5.30
CA GLU A 644 -22.80 -0.21 -5.57
C GLU A 644 -22.63 0.19 -7.05
N GLY A 645 -21.87 1.24 -7.36
CA GLY A 645 -21.51 1.67 -8.72
C GLY A 645 -20.40 0.85 -9.39
N GLY A 646 -20.10 1.21 -10.64
CA GLY A 646 -19.13 0.55 -11.51
C GLY A 646 -19.76 0.25 -12.87
N TYR A 647 -19.32 0.97 -13.91
CA TYR A 647 -20.00 1.02 -15.20
C TYR A 647 -19.07 0.70 -16.39
N ASN A 648 -17.75 0.67 -16.17
CA ASN A 648 -16.84 -0.07 -17.03
C ASN A 648 -16.74 -1.54 -16.58
N ILE A 649 -17.22 -2.47 -17.41
CA ILE A 649 -17.30 -3.91 -17.10
C ILE A 649 -15.91 -4.51 -16.80
N ASN A 650 -14.86 -4.07 -17.50
CA ASN A 650 -13.51 -4.61 -17.32
C ASN A 650 -12.93 -4.15 -15.98
N SER A 651 -12.91 -2.82 -15.74
CA SER A 651 -12.38 -2.23 -14.51
C SER A 651 -13.14 -2.70 -13.27
N LEU A 652 -14.47 -2.83 -13.36
CA LEU A 652 -15.31 -3.41 -12.31
C LEU A 652 -14.94 -4.88 -12.03
N SER A 653 -14.80 -5.71 -13.06
CA SER A 653 -14.47 -7.13 -12.88
C SER A 653 -13.09 -7.31 -12.26
N GLN A 654 -12.11 -6.53 -12.72
CA GLN A 654 -10.74 -6.53 -12.18
C GLN A 654 -10.70 -6.08 -10.72
N GLY A 655 -11.34 -4.94 -10.39
CA GLY A 655 -11.39 -4.42 -9.02
C GLY A 655 -12.09 -5.39 -8.05
N VAL A 656 -13.22 -5.98 -8.45
CA VAL A 656 -13.92 -6.99 -7.65
C VAL A 656 -13.05 -8.23 -7.41
N CYS A 657 -12.41 -8.77 -8.46
CA CYS A 657 -11.53 -9.92 -8.32
C CYS A 657 -10.32 -9.63 -7.42
N ALA A 658 -9.71 -8.46 -7.54
CA ALA A 658 -8.57 -8.05 -6.71
C ALA A 658 -8.96 -7.88 -5.23
N SER A 659 -10.11 -7.26 -4.94
CA SER A 659 -10.67 -7.19 -3.58
C SER A 659 -11.00 -8.57 -3.00
N VAL A 660 -11.62 -9.46 -3.78
CA VAL A 660 -11.94 -10.83 -3.33
C VAL A 660 -10.66 -11.66 -3.09
N ALA A 661 -9.61 -11.49 -3.89
CA ALA A 661 -8.33 -12.18 -3.70
C ALA A 661 -7.73 -11.86 -2.31
N VAL A 662 -7.74 -10.59 -1.90
CA VAL A 662 -7.31 -10.16 -0.56
C VAL A 662 -8.22 -10.73 0.55
N MET A 663 -9.54 -10.73 0.33
CA MET A 663 -10.49 -11.36 1.26
C MET A 663 -10.26 -12.87 1.41
N LEU A 664 -9.77 -13.55 0.37
CA LEU A 664 -9.36 -14.95 0.34
C LEU A 664 -7.92 -15.19 0.86
N GLY A 665 -7.09 -14.15 0.95
CA GLY A 665 -5.79 -14.18 1.64
C GLY A 665 -4.57 -14.04 0.76
N THR A 666 -4.75 -13.77 -0.52
CA THR A 666 -3.67 -13.30 -1.37
C THR A 666 -3.16 -11.96 -0.82
N PRO A 667 -1.84 -11.78 -0.57
CA PRO A 667 -1.28 -10.46 -0.29
C PRO A 667 -1.67 -9.49 -1.41
N PRO A 668 -1.99 -8.22 -1.10
CA PRO A 668 -2.34 -7.26 -2.14
C PRO A 668 -1.12 -7.00 -3.03
N THR A 669 -1.38 -6.88 -4.34
CA THR A 669 -0.33 -6.58 -5.31
C THR A 669 0.28 -5.20 -5.06
N GLN A 670 1.57 -5.09 -5.32
CA GLN A 670 2.34 -3.86 -5.28
C GLN A 670 1.75 -2.81 -6.22
N LEU A 671 1.68 -1.55 -5.76
CA LEU A 671 1.13 -0.43 -6.55
C LEU A 671 2.19 0.13 -7.50
N GLU A 672 1.85 0.28 -8.79
CA GLU A 672 2.65 1.05 -9.76
C GLU A 672 2.46 2.55 -9.52
N LEU A 673 3.27 3.12 -8.63
CA LEU A 673 3.20 4.53 -8.24
C LEU A 673 4.13 5.44 -9.06
N ASP A 674 4.50 5.05 -10.28
CA ASP A 674 5.44 5.78 -11.15
C ASP A 674 4.97 7.17 -11.60
N HIS A 675 3.80 7.60 -11.12
CA HIS A 675 3.19 8.91 -11.36
C HIS A 675 2.90 9.70 -10.07
N ILE A 676 3.68 9.52 -8.98
CA ILE A 676 3.68 10.44 -7.80
C ILE A 676 4.28 11.83 -8.16
N HIS A 677 3.73 12.47 -9.17
CA HIS A 677 3.50 13.90 -9.13
C HIS A 677 2.09 14.11 -8.56
N GLN A 678 1.99 14.00 -7.23
CA GLN A 678 0.76 14.24 -6.47
C GLN A 678 0.07 15.47 -7.03
N ARG A 679 -1.19 15.33 -7.49
CA ARG A 679 -1.94 16.49 -7.97
C ARG A 679 -2.29 17.32 -6.74
N PHE A 680 -1.48 18.37 -6.47
CA PHE A 680 -1.46 19.24 -5.28
C PHE A 680 -2.82 19.71 -4.73
N VAL A 681 -3.91 19.56 -5.48
CA VAL A 681 -5.29 19.82 -5.08
C VAL A 681 -5.76 18.85 -3.98
N SER A 682 -5.52 17.54 -4.14
CA SER A 682 -6.12 16.51 -3.27
C SER A 682 -5.51 16.49 -1.85
N VAL A 683 -4.26 16.96 -1.70
CA VAL A 683 -3.62 17.15 -0.39
C VAL A 683 -4.33 18.22 0.44
N GLU A 684 -4.84 19.28 -0.20
CA GLU A 684 -5.60 20.33 0.48
C GLU A 684 -6.99 19.85 0.90
N ASP A 685 -7.63 19.02 0.08
CA ASP A 685 -8.89 18.34 0.43
C ASP A 685 -8.71 17.50 1.71
N ILE A 686 -7.66 16.67 1.78
CA ILE A 686 -7.33 15.86 2.98
C ILE A 686 -6.99 16.76 4.19
N LYS A 687 -6.13 17.79 4.02
CA LYS A 687 -5.81 18.75 5.10
C LYS A 687 -7.07 19.38 5.69
N LYS A 688 -8.02 19.76 4.83
CA LYS A 688 -9.29 20.36 5.26
C LYS A 688 -10.11 19.39 6.11
N VAL A 689 -10.22 18.12 5.70
CA VAL A 689 -10.89 17.07 6.47
C VAL A 689 -10.24 16.90 7.84
N ILE A 690 -8.91 16.74 7.90
CA ILE A 690 -8.17 16.62 9.17
C ILE A 690 -8.41 17.84 10.07
N CYS A 691 -8.32 19.06 9.53
CA CYS A 691 -8.58 20.29 10.28
C CYS A 691 -10.00 20.36 10.87
N ILE A 692 -10.99 19.80 10.17
CA ILE A 692 -12.38 19.74 10.64
C ILE A 692 -12.55 18.64 11.71
N HIS A 693 -11.97 17.47 11.49
CA HIS A 693 -12.23 16.26 12.27
C HIS A 693 -11.31 16.04 13.49
N LYS A 694 -10.14 16.68 13.55
CA LYS A 694 -9.19 16.54 14.69
C LYS A 694 -9.70 17.00 16.06
N ARG A 695 -10.87 17.63 16.10
CA ARG A 695 -11.58 17.97 17.37
C ARG A 695 -12.42 16.81 17.93
N TYR A 696 -12.78 15.85 17.07
CA TYR A 696 -13.59 14.67 17.42
C TYR A 696 -12.71 13.42 17.57
N TRP A 697 -11.70 13.29 16.69
CA TRP A 697 -10.81 12.12 16.60
C TRP A 697 -9.38 12.51 16.96
N LYS A 698 -8.86 11.95 18.06
CA LYS A 698 -7.50 12.23 18.57
C LYS A 698 -6.42 11.68 17.65
N SER A 699 -6.71 10.59 16.93
CA SER A 699 -5.89 9.99 15.88
C SER A 699 -5.64 10.92 14.67
N LEU A 700 -6.32 12.06 14.61
CA LEU A 700 -6.10 13.14 13.64
C LEU A 700 -5.50 14.41 14.27
N ALA A 701 -5.28 14.43 15.59
CA ALA A 701 -4.80 15.60 16.34
C ALA A 701 -3.27 15.71 16.37
N TYR A 702 -2.61 15.30 15.28
CA TYR A 702 -1.18 15.45 15.07
C TYR A 702 -0.91 16.72 14.26
N ASP A 703 -0.06 17.62 14.76
CA ASP A 703 0.35 18.84 14.04
C ASP A 703 1.45 18.56 12.99
N VAL A 704 1.44 17.35 12.39
CA VAL A 704 2.36 16.99 11.31
C VAL A 704 1.90 17.67 10.02
N ASP A 705 2.72 18.60 9.53
CA ASP A 705 2.51 19.26 8.23
C ASP A 705 2.54 18.21 7.11
N LEU A 706 1.36 17.77 6.64
CA LEU A 706 1.22 16.98 5.41
C LEU A 706 2.09 17.58 4.29
N PRO A 707 2.96 16.79 3.60
CA PRO A 707 3.86 17.29 2.56
C PRO A 707 3.10 18.12 1.53
N CYS A 708 3.31 19.44 1.52
CA CYS A 708 2.43 20.35 0.78
C CYS A 708 2.87 20.64 -0.66
N LYS A 709 4.09 20.26 -1.05
CA LYS A 709 4.73 20.67 -2.32
C LYS A 709 5.76 19.68 -2.91
N ILE A 710 6.08 18.61 -2.18
CA ILE A 710 7.38 17.92 -2.20
C ILE A 710 7.14 16.50 -1.65
N SER A 711 7.92 15.48 -2.03
CA SER A 711 7.74 14.07 -1.58
C SER A 711 7.86 13.92 -0.05
N THR A 712 7.42 12.80 0.54
CA THR A 712 7.56 12.58 2.00
C THR A 712 9.03 12.51 2.40
N LEU A 713 9.84 11.79 1.62
CA LEU A 713 11.30 11.73 1.79
C LEU A 713 11.92 13.13 1.65
N GLU A 714 11.58 13.88 0.59
CA GLU A 714 12.07 15.24 0.42
C GLU A 714 11.55 16.22 1.51
N TRP A 715 10.38 15.98 2.12
CA TRP A 715 9.87 16.77 3.25
C TRP A 715 10.76 16.59 4.48
N ILE A 716 11.18 15.36 4.77
CA ILE A 716 12.14 15.03 5.84
C ILE A 716 13.45 15.82 5.60
N ILE A 717 14.00 15.75 4.37
CA ILE A 717 15.20 16.52 3.96
C ILE A 717 15.03 18.03 4.18
N ASN A 718 13.83 18.58 3.94
CA ASN A 718 13.57 20.01 4.11
C ASN A 718 13.39 20.45 5.57
N GLN A 719 12.99 19.57 6.50
CA GLN A 719 12.97 19.91 7.92
C GLN A 719 14.40 20.09 8.46
N ARG A 720 15.36 19.25 8.03
CA ARG A 720 16.79 19.43 8.30
C ARG A 720 17.28 20.81 7.85
N LYS A 721 17.01 21.21 6.60
CA LYS A 721 17.44 22.52 6.06
C LYS A 721 16.90 23.70 6.87
N LYS A 722 15.61 23.68 7.25
CA LYS A 722 15.01 24.72 8.12
C LYS A 722 15.69 24.78 9.49
N TRP A 723 16.11 23.64 10.05
CA TRP A 723 16.82 23.60 11.32
C TRP A 723 18.24 24.19 11.20
N GLU A 724 18.98 23.83 10.14
CA GLU A 724 20.31 24.40 9.83
C GLU A 724 20.23 25.93 9.69
N GLU A 725 19.23 26.45 8.97
CA GLU A 725 18.94 27.90 8.88
C GLU A 725 18.57 28.54 10.23
N SER A 726 17.93 27.79 11.14
CA SER A 726 17.57 28.27 12.49
C SER A 726 18.77 28.34 13.44
N ARG A 727 19.81 27.55 13.15
CA ARG A 727 21.08 27.53 13.88
C ARG A 727 21.89 28.78 13.54
N TYR A 728 22.03 29.05 12.23
CA TYR A 728 22.73 30.24 11.70
C TYR A 728 22.13 31.58 12.15
N LYS A 729 20.87 31.60 12.62
CA LYS A 729 20.20 32.79 13.18
C LYS A 729 20.31 32.93 14.70
N ARG A 730 20.78 31.91 15.42
CA ARG A 730 21.04 32.00 16.87
C ARG A 730 22.43 32.52 17.19
N ASP A 731 23.40 32.25 16.32
CA ASP A 731 24.81 32.65 16.51
C ASP A 731 25.05 34.17 16.31
N ASP A 732 24.05 34.92 15.84
CA ASP A 732 24.15 36.38 15.55
C ASP A 732 23.57 37.27 16.68
N VAL A 733 23.04 36.67 17.77
CA VAL A 733 22.48 37.41 18.93
C VAL A 733 22.77 36.75 20.28
N THR A 734 24.03 36.81 20.73
CA THR A 734 24.44 37.41 22.03
C THR A 734 25.95 37.24 22.22
N GLY A 735 26.66 38.34 22.45
CA GLY A 735 28.02 38.27 23.01
C GLY A 735 27.96 38.23 24.53
N ASP A 736 28.55 37.20 25.14
CA ASP A 736 29.55 37.30 26.22
C ASP A 736 30.04 35.87 26.59
N ASP A 737 31.26 35.76 27.12
CA ASP A 737 32.04 34.51 27.15
C ASP A 737 31.46 33.36 28.00
N VAL A 738 31.19 32.21 27.36
CA VAL A 738 31.35 30.88 27.97
C VAL A 738 32.03 29.94 26.96
N VAL A 739 33.33 29.71 27.12
CA VAL A 739 34.08 28.73 26.32
C VAL A 739 33.79 27.32 26.85
N VAL A 740 32.89 26.59 26.19
CA VAL A 740 32.77 25.13 26.32
C VAL A 740 33.56 24.49 25.18
N ASN A 741 34.72 23.91 25.50
CA ASN A 741 35.65 23.38 24.51
C ASN A 741 35.31 21.91 24.17
N TYR A 742 34.44 21.69 23.18
CA TYR A 742 34.23 20.38 22.55
C TYR A 742 35.19 20.19 21.38
N ASP A 743 36.27 19.43 21.60
CA ASP A 743 37.21 19.00 20.55
C ASP A 743 36.66 17.76 19.81
N ASP A 744 35.65 17.96 18.95
CA ASP A 744 35.11 16.93 18.04
C ASP A 744 36.04 16.68 16.84
N LYS A 745 37.29 16.32 17.11
CA LYS A 745 38.27 15.89 16.10
C LYS A 745 39.19 14.78 16.61
N ASN A 746 38.68 13.55 16.69
CA ASN A 746 39.48 12.32 16.57
C ASN A 746 38.60 11.06 16.42
N MET A 747 38.11 10.76 15.21
CA MET A 747 38.16 9.42 14.57
C MET A 747 37.41 9.35 13.23
N TYR A 748 38.00 9.93 12.18
CA TYR A 748 37.93 9.35 10.84
C TYR A 748 39.33 9.40 10.25
N LEU A 749 40.01 8.25 10.24
CA LEU A 749 41.35 8.11 9.69
C LEU A 749 41.27 8.01 8.16
N ASP A 750 42.06 8.87 7.51
CA ASP A 750 42.25 8.97 6.07
C ASP A 750 42.50 7.60 5.41
N LYS A 751 41.63 7.23 4.45
CA LYS A 751 41.74 6.00 3.64
C LYS A 751 42.77 6.11 2.50
N SER A 752 43.76 7.00 2.59
CA SER A 752 44.86 7.11 1.62
C SER A 752 46.25 6.98 2.26
N ASN A 753 46.76 5.73 2.34
CA ASN A 753 48.17 5.36 2.11
C ASN A 753 48.42 3.88 2.45
N LEU A 754 48.28 2.99 1.46
CA LEU A 754 48.78 1.62 1.52
C LEU A 754 49.50 1.26 0.21
N MET A 755 50.77 1.66 0.08
CA MET A 755 51.73 0.94 -0.77
C MET A 755 53.16 0.99 -0.23
N ASN A 756 53.84 -0.15 -0.42
CA ASN A 756 55.30 -0.39 -0.38
C ASN A 756 55.99 -0.55 0.98
N ILE A 757 56.10 -1.84 1.34
CA ILE A 757 57.18 -2.45 2.09
C ILE A 757 58.48 -2.38 1.26
N ASN A 758 59.63 -2.05 1.88
CA ASN A 758 60.88 -2.83 1.71
C ASN A 758 61.99 -2.47 2.71
N GLU A 759 62.84 -3.48 2.90
CA GLU A 759 63.78 -3.74 3.99
C GLU A 759 65.04 -2.84 4.10
N ASP A 760 65.70 -2.95 5.26
CA ASP A 760 67.17 -2.91 5.45
C ASP A 760 68.01 -1.67 5.08
N LYS A 761 68.39 -0.84 6.08
CA LYS A 761 69.77 -0.80 6.67
C LYS A 761 70.12 0.43 7.56
N VAL A 762 70.60 0.11 8.77
CA VAL A 762 71.95 0.46 9.32
C VAL A 762 72.48 1.92 9.23
N ILE A 763 72.57 2.55 10.41
CA ILE A 763 73.56 3.57 10.88
C ILE A 763 73.53 5.00 10.27
N GLY A 764 73.15 5.97 11.13
CA GLY A 764 74.09 7.00 11.59
C GLY A 764 73.87 8.46 11.18
N GLY A 765 74.10 9.38 12.13
CA GLY A 765 74.70 10.69 11.82
C GLY A 765 73.81 11.94 11.94
N ASP A 766 73.67 12.44 13.17
CA ASP A 766 74.19 13.75 13.63
C ASP A 766 73.83 15.09 12.92
N GLY A 767 73.61 16.13 13.74
CA GLY A 767 73.47 17.55 13.36
C GLY A 767 72.13 17.96 12.69
N GLY A 768 71.55 19.13 12.97
CA GLY A 768 71.97 20.19 13.88
C GLY A 768 71.42 21.56 13.44
N ASP A 769 70.88 22.30 14.41
CA ASP A 769 70.81 23.77 14.51
C ASP A 769 70.04 24.62 13.46
N ASP A 770 69.03 25.29 14.02
CA ASP A 770 68.90 26.77 14.10
C ASP A 770 68.11 27.64 13.08
N ASP A 771 67.11 28.28 13.69
CA ASP A 771 66.78 29.72 13.67
C ASP A 771 66.04 30.40 12.49
N ASN A 772 64.78 30.75 12.80
CA ASN A 772 64.33 32.14 12.96
C ASN A 772 64.77 33.22 11.93
N LYS A 773 63.82 33.67 11.09
CA LYS A 773 63.08 34.95 11.33
C LYS A 773 62.07 35.37 10.26
N ARG A 774 60.95 35.90 10.78
CA ARG A 774 59.97 36.85 10.22
C ARG A 774 60.49 37.83 9.14
N ASN A 775 59.68 38.11 8.10
CA ASN A 775 58.86 39.34 8.03
C ASN A 775 57.95 39.45 6.76
N THR A 776 56.63 39.37 6.99
CA THR A 776 55.55 40.30 6.56
C THR A 776 55.50 41.02 5.18
N ILE A 777 54.31 40.88 4.54
CA ILE A 777 53.47 41.88 3.82
C ILE A 777 53.71 42.14 2.30
N THR A 778 52.80 41.64 1.43
CA THR A 778 51.78 42.44 0.67
C THR A 778 50.87 41.52 -0.20
N ASP A 779 49.65 41.98 -0.49
CA ASP A 779 48.55 41.21 -1.12
C ASP A 779 48.45 41.25 -2.66
N HIS A 780 47.58 40.35 -3.15
CA HIS A 780 46.62 40.48 -4.26
C HIS A 780 46.83 39.81 -5.65
N ASN A 781 45.92 38.84 -5.88
CA ASN A 781 45.05 38.62 -7.05
C ASN A 781 45.58 38.18 -8.43
N GLY A 782 44.89 37.16 -8.96
CA GLY A 782 44.30 37.21 -10.31
C GLY A 782 44.79 36.12 -11.26
N ASN A 783 43.94 35.13 -11.55
CA ASN A 783 44.28 33.97 -12.41
C ASN A 783 43.46 33.97 -13.71
N ASN A 784 44.13 33.69 -14.84
CA ASN A 784 43.69 32.98 -16.07
C ASN A 784 42.24 33.14 -16.61
N ASN A 785 42.00 33.40 -17.91
CA ASN A 785 42.35 32.49 -19.03
C ASN A 785 42.18 33.13 -20.43
N ASN A 786 42.75 32.45 -21.44
CA ASN A 786 42.62 32.61 -22.91
C ASN A 786 42.34 31.18 -23.49
N SER A 787 41.95 30.89 -24.74
CA SER A 787 41.67 31.67 -25.97
C SER A 787 40.89 30.75 -26.96
N ASN A 788 40.61 31.24 -28.17
CA ASN A 788 39.59 30.72 -29.11
C ASN A 788 40.17 30.01 -30.37
N THR A 789 39.25 29.53 -31.24
CA THR A 789 39.28 29.45 -32.73
C THR A 789 39.90 28.28 -33.56
N ASN A 790 39.00 27.54 -34.25
CA ASN A 790 38.80 27.38 -35.72
C ASN A 790 39.61 26.40 -36.65
N ASP A 791 38.84 25.48 -37.25
CA ASP A 791 38.52 25.26 -38.71
C ASP A 791 39.43 24.53 -39.76
N GLU A 792 38.70 23.82 -40.66
CA GLU A 792 38.89 23.46 -42.10
C GLU A 792 39.71 22.20 -42.58
N ASP A 793 38.94 21.19 -43.04
CA ASP A 793 38.84 20.57 -44.40
C ASP A 793 39.77 19.45 -45.00
N ASP A 794 39.06 18.48 -45.63
CA ASP A 794 39.25 17.69 -46.88
C ASP A 794 40.11 16.38 -47.09
N GLU A 795 39.35 15.34 -47.52
CA GLU A 795 39.50 14.35 -48.64
C GLU A 795 40.50 13.14 -48.71
N GLU A 796 39.87 11.94 -48.88
CA GLU A 796 40.12 10.78 -49.81
C GLU A 796 41.21 9.66 -49.64
N GLU A 797 40.78 8.41 -49.96
CA GLU A 797 41.49 7.18 -50.46
C GLU A 797 42.63 6.50 -49.61
N GLU A 798 42.91 5.18 -49.64
CA GLU A 798 42.20 3.89 -49.94
C GLU A 798 43.07 2.67 -49.42
N GLU A 799 42.58 1.42 -49.53
CA GLU A 799 43.27 0.08 -49.45
C GLU A 799 43.82 -0.59 -48.13
N GLU A 800 43.21 -1.75 -47.82
CA GLU A 800 43.70 -3.12 -47.43
C GLU A 800 44.74 -3.41 -46.29
N GLY A 801 44.47 -4.46 -45.46
CA GLY A 801 45.54 -5.22 -44.75
C GLY A 801 45.28 -5.92 -43.38
N ASP A 802 44.41 -6.94 -43.34
CA ASP A 802 44.27 -8.12 -42.43
C ASP A 802 44.99 -8.32 -41.04
N ASP A 803 44.19 -8.94 -40.13
CA ASP A 803 44.49 -9.94 -39.06
C ASP A 803 44.87 -9.61 -37.58
N GLU A 804 43.90 -9.90 -36.68
CA GLU A 804 43.94 -10.62 -35.36
C GLU A 804 44.87 -10.14 -34.19
N GLU A 805 44.49 -10.11 -32.90
CA GLU A 805 43.25 -10.44 -32.16
C GLU A 805 43.25 -9.75 -30.74
N ALA A 806 42.08 -9.72 -30.07
CA ALA A 806 41.83 -9.58 -28.61
C ALA A 806 41.50 -8.21 -27.92
N SER A 807 40.32 -8.23 -27.27
CA SER A 807 39.89 -7.54 -26.04
C SER A 807 39.18 -6.15 -26.08
N ALA A 808 37.99 -6.15 -25.44
CA ALA A 808 37.37 -5.13 -24.58
C ALA A 808 36.84 -3.77 -25.11
N LYS A 809 35.49 -3.64 -24.97
CA LYS A 809 34.66 -2.47 -24.55
C LYS A 809 34.10 -1.49 -25.61
N GLU A 810 32.76 -1.30 -25.52
CA GLU A 810 31.96 -0.04 -25.42
C GLU A 810 32.44 1.17 -26.27
N GLU A 811 31.67 1.93 -27.05
CA GLU A 811 30.21 2.19 -27.25
C GLU A 811 30.04 2.87 -28.65
N ALA A 812 28.88 3.13 -29.27
CA ALA A 812 27.48 2.68 -29.16
C ALA A 812 26.68 3.19 -30.40
N ALA A 813 25.51 2.61 -30.71
CA ALA A 813 24.50 3.21 -31.60
C ALA A 813 23.10 2.67 -31.26
N ALA A 814 22.22 3.55 -30.78
CA ALA A 814 20.93 3.16 -30.20
C ALA A 814 19.87 2.81 -31.24
N THR A 815 19.25 1.63 -31.08
CA THR A 815 17.93 1.29 -31.63
C THR A 815 17.19 0.48 -30.56
N ASN A 816 16.00 0.95 -30.18
CA ASN A 816 15.23 0.45 -29.04
C ASN A 816 15.07 -1.08 -29.04
N LYS A 817 15.41 -1.69 -27.91
CA LYS A 817 15.11 -3.10 -27.57
C LYS A 817 14.38 -3.13 -26.23
N GLU A 818 13.16 -2.59 -26.23
CA GLU A 818 12.27 -2.63 -25.06
C GLU A 818 10.96 -3.38 -25.35
N ASP A 819 10.48 -3.40 -26.60
CA ASP A 819 9.24 -4.10 -26.98
C ASP A 819 9.38 -5.64 -27.11
N ASP A 820 10.56 -6.17 -27.43
CA ASP A 820 10.76 -7.60 -27.76
C ASP A 820 10.77 -8.56 -26.54
N ASP A 821 10.97 -8.06 -25.32
CA ASP A 821 10.98 -8.91 -24.11
C ASP A 821 9.59 -9.08 -23.47
N VAL A 822 8.65 -8.14 -23.67
CA VAL A 822 7.28 -8.25 -23.16
C VAL A 822 6.55 -9.42 -23.79
N ASP A 823 6.58 -9.56 -25.12
CA ASP A 823 5.97 -10.71 -25.82
C ASP A 823 6.64 -12.04 -25.46
N ARG A 824 7.93 -12.04 -25.13
CA ARG A 824 8.64 -13.22 -24.62
C ARG A 824 8.26 -13.61 -23.20
N ILE A 825 8.00 -12.63 -22.34
CA ILE A 825 7.51 -12.84 -20.98
C ILE A 825 6.07 -13.36 -21.04
N ILE A 826 5.18 -12.73 -21.81
CA ILE A 826 3.81 -13.19 -22.04
C ILE A 826 3.80 -14.62 -22.61
N SER A 827 4.60 -14.90 -23.65
CA SER A 827 4.65 -16.23 -24.26
C SER A 827 5.17 -17.30 -23.28
N ARG A 828 6.14 -16.98 -22.41
CA ARG A 828 6.59 -17.90 -21.35
C ARG A 828 5.52 -18.15 -20.30
N LEU A 829 4.83 -17.10 -19.84
CA LEU A 829 3.73 -17.21 -18.86
C LEU A 829 2.56 -18.06 -19.40
N VAL A 830 2.27 -17.97 -20.70
CA VAL A 830 1.24 -18.79 -21.36
C VAL A 830 1.70 -20.26 -21.53
N THR A 831 2.99 -20.54 -21.69
CA THR A 831 3.48 -21.93 -21.84
C THR A 831 3.54 -22.74 -20.54
N ASP A 832 3.64 -22.11 -19.37
CA ASP A 832 3.68 -22.78 -18.06
C ASP A 832 2.29 -22.99 -17.41
N GLY A 833 1.27 -23.21 -18.25
CA GLY A 833 0.16 -24.14 -17.98
C GLY A 833 -0.79 -23.90 -16.80
N ASN A 834 -0.71 -22.78 -16.07
CA ASN A 834 -1.52 -22.53 -14.87
C ASN A 834 -2.04 -21.08 -14.68
N LEU A 835 -1.90 -20.20 -15.68
CA LEU A 835 -2.67 -18.96 -15.77
C LEU A 835 -3.28 -18.79 -17.16
N GLU A 836 -4.58 -19.07 -17.28
CA GLU A 836 -5.36 -18.51 -18.39
C GLU A 836 -5.59 -17.02 -18.08
N LEU A 837 -4.88 -16.14 -18.79
CA LEU A 837 -5.13 -14.70 -18.75
C LEU A 837 -6.48 -14.42 -19.44
N PHE A 838 -7.53 -14.24 -18.64
CA PHE A 838 -8.92 -14.08 -19.11
C PHE A 838 -9.21 -12.71 -19.76
N ALA A 839 -8.46 -12.36 -20.80
CA ALA A 839 -8.87 -11.35 -21.76
C ALA A 839 -10.13 -11.82 -22.51
N VAL A 840 -10.95 -10.88 -23.00
CA VAL A 840 -12.08 -11.19 -23.89
C VAL A 840 -11.52 -11.81 -25.17
N GLN A 841 -11.57 -13.14 -25.28
CA GLN A 841 -11.04 -13.87 -26.44
C GLN A 841 -11.90 -13.57 -27.67
N PRO A 842 -11.35 -12.90 -28.72
CA PRO A 842 -12.09 -12.67 -29.95
C PRO A 842 -12.42 -13.99 -30.64
N LEU A 843 -13.54 -14.05 -31.35
CA LEU A 843 -13.84 -15.17 -32.24
C LEU A 843 -12.77 -15.23 -33.34
N ASP A 844 -12.13 -16.38 -33.50
CA ASP A 844 -11.19 -16.66 -34.57
C ASP A 844 -11.86 -16.69 -35.95
N TRP A 845 -13.17 -16.93 -35.99
CA TRP A 845 -13.99 -16.92 -37.20
C TRP A 845 -15.45 -16.56 -36.94
N CYS A 846 -16.10 -15.87 -37.89
CA CYS A 846 -17.55 -15.72 -37.94
C CYS A 846 -18.05 -15.68 -39.40
N PRO A 847 -19.32 -16.06 -39.69
CA PRO A 847 -19.84 -16.12 -41.07
C PRO A 847 -19.95 -14.76 -41.76
N HIS A 848 -19.81 -13.66 -41.01
CA HIS A 848 -19.88 -12.30 -41.54
C HIS A 848 -18.56 -11.81 -42.15
N LEU A 849 -17.44 -12.50 -41.91
CA LEU A 849 -16.13 -12.17 -42.50
C LEU A 849 -16.13 -12.26 -44.03
N ASP A 850 -16.87 -13.20 -44.61
CA ASP A 850 -16.98 -13.34 -46.07
C ASP A 850 -17.67 -12.13 -46.73
N LEU A 851 -18.44 -11.33 -45.98
CA LEU A 851 -19.10 -10.11 -46.47
C LEU A 851 -18.16 -8.90 -46.59
N ILE A 852 -16.93 -8.98 -46.07
CA ILE A 852 -15.94 -7.88 -46.12
C ILE A 852 -14.63 -8.26 -46.84
N LYS A 853 -14.47 -9.52 -47.23
CA LYS A 853 -13.25 -10.11 -47.81
C LYS A 853 -12.67 -9.36 -49.03
N ASP A 854 -13.55 -8.92 -49.91
CA ASP A 854 -13.17 -8.15 -51.12
C ASP A 854 -12.76 -6.70 -50.80
N ASN A 855 -13.19 -6.16 -49.65
CA ASN A 855 -12.79 -4.84 -49.18
C ASN A 855 -11.50 -4.91 -48.36
N THR A 856 -11.40 -5.85 -47.41
CA THR A 856 -10.24 -5.95 -46.50
C THR A 856 -8.94 -6.17 -47.25
N THR A 857 -8.97 -6.96 -48.33
CA THR A 857 -7.82 -7.19 -49.21
C THR A 857 -7.33 -5.95 -49.97
N GLN A 858 -8.10 -4.84 -50.02
CA GLN A 858 -7.71 -3.60 -50.69
C GLN A 858 -7.05 -2.56 -49.77
N PHE A 859 -7.10 -2.72 -48.44
CA PHE A 859 -6.53 -1.75 -47.50
C PHE A 859 -5.00 -1.61 -47.51
N PRO A 860 -4.18 -2.63 -47.87
CA PRO A 860 -2.73 -2.44 -48.02
C PRO A 860 -2.34 -1.37 -49.05
N ALA A 861 -3.25 -1.02 -49.98
CA ALA A 861 -3.07 0.03 -50.98
C ALA A 861 -3.86 1.31 -50.67
N ARG A 862 -4.51 1.41 -49.50
CA ARG A 862 -5.44 2.49 -49.16
C ARG A 862 -5.04 3.12 -47.83
N GLN A 863 -4.66 4.40 -47.88
CA GLN A 863 -4.32 5.18 -46.70
C GLN A 863 -5.58 5.43 -45.86
N LEU A 864 -5.60 4.89 -44.64
CA LEU A 864 -6.59 5.22 -43.62
C LEU A 864 -6.19 6.50 -42.89
N ASN A 865 -7.16 7.07 -42.16
CA ASN A 865 -6.95 8.13 -41.18
C ASN A 865 -7.81 7.80 -39.96
N THR A 866 -7.19 7.30 -38.90
CA THR A 866 -7.78 6.92 -37.62
C THR A 866 -8.30 8.10 -36.80
N LYS A 867 -7.97 9.33 -37.20
CA LYS A 867 -8.50 10.58 -36.66
C LYS A 867 -9.66 11.15 -37.50
N SER A 868 -10.22 10.38 -38.43
CA SER A 868 -11.38 10.83 -39.20
C SER A 868 -12.59 11.07 -38.28
N PRO A 869 -13.27 12.22 -38.37
CA PRO A 869 -14.45 12.50 -37.56
C PRO A 869 -15.65 11.64 -37.99
N CYS A 870 -16.68 11.57 -37.13
CA CYS A 870 -17.95 10.96 -37.47
C CYS A 870 -18.62 11.70 -38.64
N THR A 871 -19.00 10.96 -39.69
CA THR A 871 -19.62 11.51 -40.91
C THR A 871 -20.99 12.17 -40.67
N LEU A 872 -21.60 12.03 -39.48
CA LEU A 872 -22.93 12.57 -39.14
C LEU A 872 -22.91 13.69 -38.08
N CYS A 873 -22.06 13.60 -37.06
CA CYS A 873 -22.02 14.58 -35.96
C CYS A 873 -20.65 15.25 -35.73
N GLU A 874 -19.67 14.99 -36.61
CA GLU A 874 -18.31 15.56 -36.57
C GLU A 874 -17.49 15.24 -35.29
N ASP A 875 -17.99 14.35 -34.42
CA ASP A 875 -17.27 13.89 -33.22
C ASP A 875 -15.95 13.20 -33.59
N GLU A 876 -14.89 13.42 -32.81
CA GLU A 876 -13.53 12.90 -33.02
C GLU A 876 -13.06 11.95 -31.89
N THR A 877 -13.90 11.67 -30.88
CA THR A 877 -13.47 11.03 -29.62
C THR A 877 -13.32 9.52 -29.73
N GLU A 878 -14.35 8.81 -30.19
CA GLU A 878 -14.35 7.35 -30.34
C GLU A 878 -15.06 6.96 -31.64
N ASN A 879 -14.30 6.94 -32.74
CA ASN A 879 -14.83 6.67 -34.07
C ASN A 879 -14.49 5.27 -34.56
N TRP A 880 -15.44 4.65 -35.23
CA TRP A 880 -15.37 3.31 -35.78
C TRP A 880 -15.47 3.38 -37.31
N LEU A 881 -14.81 2.47 -38.01
CA LEU A 881 -14.82 2.30 -39.46
C LEU A 881 -15.68 1.09 -39.84
N CYS A 882 -16.72 1.30 -40.64
CA CYS A 882 -17.50 0.18 -41.19
C CYS A 882 -16.67 -0.58 -42.23
N LEU A 883 -16.40 -1.88 -42.01
CA LEU A 883 -15.55 -2.68 -42.90
C LEU A 883 -16.24 -3.06 -44.23
N THR A 884 -17.53 -2.76 -44.39
CA THR A 884 -18.29 -3.03 -45.62
C THR A 884 -18.40 -1.81 -46.56
N CYS A 885 -18.57 -0.60 -46.03
CA CYS A 885 -18.74 0.62 -46.85
C CYS A 885 -17.69 1.71 -46.61
N LEU A 886 -16.78 1.50 -45.66
CA LEU A 886 -15.64 2.37 -45.35
C LEU A 886 -16.03 3.78 -44.90
N GLN A 887 -17.28 3.96 -44.43
CA GLN A 887 -17.72 5.15 -43.75
C GLN A 887 -17.30 5.11 -42.28
N VAL A 888 -16.98 6.28 -41.74
CA VAL A 888 -16.58 6.47 -40.34
C VAL A 888 -17.74 7.09 -39.58
N TYR A 889 -18.12 6.47 -38.47
CA TYR A 889 -19.16 6.95 -37.57
C TYR A 889 -18.67 6.82 -36.13
N CYS A 890 -19.14 7.68 -35.24
CA CYS A 890 -18.90 7.53 -33.81
C CYS A 890 -19.50 6.22 -33.28
N SER A 891 -18.89 5.71 -32.22
CA SER A 891 -19.10 4.35 -31.71
C SER A 891 -20.55 4.05 -31.30
N ARG A 892 -20.80 2.79 -30.93
CA ARG A 892 -22.05 2.42 -30.24
C ARG A 892 -22.21 3.11 -28.87
N PHE A 893 -21.16 3.71 -28.33
CA PHE A 893 -21.13 4.37 -27.02
C PHE A 893 -21.14 5.91 -27.13
N VAL A 894 -20.61 6.47 -28.22
CA VAL A 894 -20.62 7.90 -28.54
C VAL A 894 -21.68 8.19 -29.60
N ASN A 895 -22.82 8.73 -29.22
CA ASN A 895 -23.98 9.07 -30.06
C ASN A 895 -24.60 7.91 -30.90
N GLY A 896 -24.00 6.72 -30.97
CA GLY A 896 -24.61 5.51 -31.53
C GLY A 896 -24.59 5.38 -33.05
N HIS A 897 -24.05 6.33 -33.81
CA HIS A 897 -24.20 6.37 -35.28
C HIS A 897 -23.66 5.14 -36.02
N MET A 898 -22.61 4.45 -35.54
CA MET A 898 -22.18 3.18 -36.16
C MET A 898 -23.20 2.05 -35.95
N LEU A 899 -23.90 2.03 -34.81
CA LEU A 899 -24.96 1.07 -34.52
C LEU A 899 -26.22 1.38 -35.35
N GLU A 900 -26.60 2.66 -35.48
CA GLU A 900 -27.67 3.08 -36.39
C GLU A 900 -27.34 2.73 -37.85
N HIS A 901 -26.09 2.95 -38.27
CA HIS A 901 -25.61 2.54 -39.59
C HIS A 901 -25.74 1.03 -39.79
N PHE A 902 -25.35 0.20 -38.82
CA PHE A 902 -25.56 -1.25 -38.87
C PHE A 902 -27.05 -1.59 -39.06
N HIS A 903 -27.95 -1.03 -38.24
CA HIS A 903 -29.39 -1.29 -38.36
C HIS A 903 -29.98 -0.82 -39.71
N ALA A 904 -29.46 0.26 -40.30
CA ALA A 904 -29.92 0.77 -41.59
C ALA A 904 -29.38 0.01 -42.81
N SER A 905 -28.18 -0.58 -42.71
CA SER A 905 -27.45 -1.17 -43.85
C SER A 905 -27.22 -2.68 -43.77
N ASN A 906 -27.36 -3.28 -42.58
CA ASN A 906 -26.91 -4.63 -42.23
C ASN A 906 -25.39 -4.87 -42.46
N HIS A 907 -24.56 -3.83 -42.48
CA HIS A 907 -23.10 -3.98 -42.58
C HIS A 907 -22.51 -4.51 -41.25
N PRO A 908 -22.02 -5.76 -41.18
CA PRO A 908 -21.96 -6.50 -39.93
C PRO A 908 -20.75 -6.19 -39.04
N LEU A 909 -19.68 -5.63 -39.60
CA LEU A 909 -18.36 -5.56 -38.98
C LEU A 909 -17.82 -4.12 -38.98
N ALA A 910 -17.34 -3.67 -37.83
CA ALA A 910 -16.72 -2.36 -37.66
C ALA A 910 -15.40 -2.45 -36.88
N LEU A 911 -14.38 -1.70 -37.33
CA LEU A 911 -13.09 -1.55 -36.66
C LEU A 911 -13.11 -0.28 -35.81
N SER A 912 -12.84 -0.38 -34.52
CA SER A 912 -12.65 0.78 -33.65
C SER A 912 -11.30 1.46 -33.95
N TYR A 913 -11.25 2.78 -34.04
CA TYR A 913 -9.99 3.53 -34.11
C TYR A 913 -9.37 3.78 -32.72
N ALA A 914 -10.10 3.54 -31.63
CA ALA A 914 -9.63 3.77 -30.26
C ALA A 914 -8.64 2.69 -29.78
N ASP A 915 -8.86 1.44 -30.14
CA ASP A 915 -8.12 0.25 -29.67
C ASP A 915 -7.79 -0.75 -30.80
N LEU A 916 -8.25 -0.50 -32.04
CA LEU A 916 -8.08 -1.37 -33.20
C LEU A 916 -8.76 -2.75 -33.07
N SER A 917 -9.71 -2.90 -32.15
CA SER A 917 -10.58 -4.08 -32.05
C SER A 917 -11.65 -4.07 -33.15
N VAL A 918 -12.10 -5.26 -33.58
CA VAL A 918 -13.15 -5.41 -34.59
C VAL A 918 -14.37 -6.05 -33.97
N TRP A 919 -15.50 -5.32 -34.00
CA TRP A 919 -16.78 -5.77 -33.49
C TRP A 919 -17.66 -6.35 -34.60
N CYS A 920 -18.32 -7.48 -34.33
CA CYS A 920 -19.29 -8.10 -35.21
C CYS A 920 -20.71 -7.96 -34.64
N TYR A 921 -21.49 -7.01 -35.13
CA TYR A 921 -22.83 -6.70 -34.59
C TYR A 921 -23.80 -7.90 -34.56
N PRO A 922 -23.92 -8.75 -35.60
CA PRO A 922 -24.84 -9.90 -35.52
C PRO A 922 -24.31 -11.09 -34.70
N CYS A 923 -23.03 -11.08 -34.32
CA CYS A 923 -22.45 -12.09 -33.42
C CYS A 923 -22.29 -11.59 -31.98
N ASP A 924 -22.56 -10.29 -31.74
CA ASP A 924 -22.37 -9.58 -30.47
C ASP A 924 -21.03 -9.89 -29.78
N SER A 925 -19.95 -9.94 -30.57
CA SER A 925 -18.61 -10.33 -30.12
C SER A 925 -17.50 -9.67 -30.93
N TYR A 926 -16.32 -9.58 -30.33
CA TYR A 926 -15.09 -9.23 -31.03
C TYR A 926 -14.66 -10.38 -31.95
N VAL A 927 -14.02 -10.03 -33.07
CA VAL A 927 -13.49 -10.99 -34.04
C VAL A 927 -12.02 -10.66 -34.30
N ASP A 928 -11.16 -11.69 -34.31
CA ASP A 928 -9.81 -11.55 -34.82
C ASP A 928 -9.49 -12.67 -35.82
N ASN A 929 -9.19 -12.29 -37.07
CA ASN A 929 -9.05 -13.24 -38.17
C ASN A 929 -8.10 -12.69 -39.24
N GLU A 930 -7.41 -13.57 -39.96
CA GLU A 930 -6.52 -13.20 -41.08
C GLU A 930 -7.20 -12.28 -42.11
N ILE A 931 -8.50 -12.44 -42.37
CA ILE A 931 -9.27 -11.62 -43.32
C ILE A 931 -9.24 -10.13 -42.93
N ILE A 932 -9.16 -9.79 -41.64
CA ILE A 932 -9.13 -8.39 -41.15
C ILE A 932 -7.73 -7.88 -40.79
N ARG A 933 -6.68 -8.73 -40.76
CA ARG A 933 -5.29 -8.28 -40.56
C ARG A 933 -4.87 -7.14 -41.51
N PRO A 934 -5.20 -7.15 -42.83
CA PRO A 934 -4.81 -6.06 -43.73
C PRO A 934 -5.39 -4.68 -43.39
N VAL A 935 -6.63 -4.62 -42.87
CA VAL A 935 -7.25 -3.35 -42.45
C VAL A 935 -6.75 -2.90 -41.07
N LYS A 936 -6.58 -3.86 -40.14
CA LYS A 936 -5.92 -3.63 -38.85
C LYS A 936 -4.51 -3.05 -39.04
N ALA A 937 -3.70 -3.62 -39.93
CA ALA A 937 -2.34 -3.15 -40.21
C ALA A 937 -2.30 -1.74 -40.82
N SER A 938 -3.21 -1.40 -41.74
CA SER A 938 -3.33 -0.04 -42.30
C SER A 938 -3.72 0.98 -41.22
N ALA A 939 -4.66 0.64 -40.33
CA ALA A 939 -5.06 1.51 -39.22
C ALA A 939 -3.96 1.63 -38.14
N TYR A 940 -3.25 0.54 -37.85
CA TYR A 940 -2.11 0.53 -36.93
C TYR A 940 -0.97 1.43 -37.43
N PHE A 941 -0.62 1.34 -38.71
CA PHE A 941 0.41 2.19 -39.32
C PHE A 941 0.03 3.68 -39.32
N ASP A 942 -1.23 4.02 -39.61
CA ASP A 942 -1.69 5.41 -39.51
C ASP A 942 -1.65 5.92 -38.05
N LYS A 943 -2.04 5.08 -37.08
CA LYS A 943 -2.13 5.47 -35.67
C LYS A 943 -0.78 5.59 -34.96
N PHE A 944 0.14 4.68 -35.24
CA PHE A 944 1.41 4.53 -34.50
C PHE A 944 2.66 4.80 -35.35
N HIS A 945 2.54 4.88 -36.68
CA HIS A 945 3.64 5.06 -37.64
C HIS A 945 4.67 3.91 -37.68
N TYR A 946 4.31 2.75 -37.14
CA TYR A 946 5.06 1.50 -37.23
C TYR A 946 4.24 0.42 -37.96
N ASN A 947 4.90 -0.61 -38.48
CA ASN A 947 4.21 -1.78 -39.00
C ASN A 947 3.62 -2.59 -37.85
N MET A 948 2.41 -3.15 -38.06
CA MET A 948 1.80 -4.05 -37.08
C MET A 948 2.68 -5.29 -36.86
N PRO A 949 3.02 -5.66 -35.61
CA PRO A 949 3.80 -6.86 -35.32
C PRO A 949 3.17 -8.13 -35.89
N ASN A 950 4.00 -9.07 -36.34
CA ASN A 950 3.54 -10.40 -36.74
C ASN A 950 3.39 -11.29 -35.51
N MET A 951 2.17 -11.37 -34.96
CA MET A 951 1.72 -12.50 -34.13
C MET A 951 1.47 -13.74 -34.99
#